data_AF-A0A960R0Q5-F1
#
_entry.id   AF-A0A960R0Q5-F1
#
_cell.length_a   1.000
_cell.length_b   1.000
_cell.length_c   1.000
_cell.angle_alpha   90.00
_cell.angle_beta   90.00
_cell.angle_gamma   90.00
#
_symmetry.space_group_name_H-M   'P 1'
#
loop_
_entity.id
_entity.type
_entity.pdbx_description
1 polymer ?
#
loop_
_entity_poly.entity_id
_entity_poly.type
_entity_poly.pdbx_seq_one_letter_code
_entity_poly.pdbx_strand_id
1 'polypeptide(L)'
;DKVIAIDQTPIGRTPRSNPSTYIKVFDDIRDLFTKLPESQAAGFKPGRFSFNVKEGSCTECGGMGQIRLDMDFLEDVWAPCPLCEGKRFDPQTLAINYKGKNIHNVLEMTIDAAFEFFEAIPTIHHKLSVLKEVGLGYMTLGQSSTTVSGGEAQRIKLAREIIRPSTGKTLYLLDEPTTGLHFHDIRKLIAILQRLVDQGNTVLVIEHNIDLIRTTDWIIDLGPEGGKGGGKLLGASTPEQMAKKKTPTGAALRPRPRPQSRPHGPEAKPLGAITTVGCNQNNLKGISASIPRGKISICTGPSGSGKSSFAFETIYAEGQRRYIDSLSPYARQFVKQMPKPKVEEIEGLSPAISIEQKHHAGNPRSTIGTMTEIYDFLRLLYAHQGVAYCPESGEKIESISKESVVDHLMTLPEKTRLHILTPIKVSRGQPFEEIQTALIQQGFLRVRLNGEYFELDEGVPYKPQRKNELFLVVDRIAIRPGVEKRLFEAIEQASQLTKEPFTVATPEEDLLFNLAFAVKKTGKTYPPLTPHTFSFNADEGMCPDCLGLGFQWGANLLIHDKIMALSSYALIEKLWKEEMTTVAEEVFLAFLETEGIDPDTPLYALPVKELQLLLNGSKTPIQYDGMTLTWVGINHAFSRIAKTGKRQQRETIMPLLQETPCLSCQGERLNPLARGVEVNGLTLGKLCALPLSETLSFIQKLPPFPLIQDVIDQLTSRLSFLNHIGLDYLSLSRSAPTLSGGETQRIHLARQLGSGLTGCLYVLDEPTIGLHPHNNERLNEALIHLRELGNTLLMVEHDPLTLQIADRIFDFGPKAGRLGGELVAEGTLAELKKNKNSLTGAYLSGKKTLPQRKKRRTSKTFLTIKNATKHNLKNITVAIPTKTLTCVTGVSGSGKSTLISDLLRKGVQSHLASRSKEDTITLDGGELGGLSAFNKLSSIDHNPIGT
;
A
#
# COMPACT_ATOMS: atom_id res chain seq x y z
N ASP A 1 9.34 29.18 -37.29
CA ASP A 1 10.44 29.00 -36.31
C ASP A 1 9.86 28.57 -34.97
N LYS A 2 10.41 27.52 -34.36
CA LYS A 2 9.84 26.86 -33.17
C LYS A 2 10.96 26.38 -32.25
N VAL A 3 10.71 26.42 -30.94
CA VAL A 3 11.51 25.71 -29.94
C VAL A 3 10.75 24.45 -29.56
N ILE A 4 11.40 23.30 -29.63
CA ILE A 4 10.78 21.99 -29.39
C ILE A 4 11.57 21.27 -28.31
N ALA A 5 10.97 21.09 -27.14
CA ALA A 5 11.50 20.26 -26.08
C ALA A 5 11.03 18.80 -26.26
N ILE A 6 11.97 17.87 -26.29
CA ILE A 6 11.73 16.43 -26.44
C ILE A 6 12.27 15.71 -25.20
N ASP A 7 11.36 15.34 -24.32
CA ASP A 7 11.61 14.61 -23.08
C ASP A 7 10.98 13.20 -23.13
N GLN A 8 11.18 12.43 -22.06
CA GLN A 8 10.61 11.09 -21.89
C GLN A 8 9.16 11.10 -21.40
N THR A 9 8.48 12.26 -21.37
CA THR A 9 7.08 12.29 -20.93
C THR A 9 6.21 11.43 -21.85
N PRO A 10 5.19 10.74 -21.32
CA PRO A 10 4.32 9.91 -22.14
C PRO A 10 3.71 10.71 -23.30
N ILE A 11 3.68 10.14 -24.51
CA ILE A 11 3.06 10.75 -25.69
C ILE A 11 1.53 10.89 -25.58
N GLY A 12 0.93 10.26 -24.57
CA GLY A 12 -0.45 10.44 -24.15
C GLY A 12 -0.72 9.72 -22.83
N ARG A 13 -1.69 10.22 -22.05
CA ARG A 13 -2.07 9.66 -20.74
C ARG A 13 -3.26 8.70 -20.79
N THR A 14 -3.78 8.44 -21.98
CA THR A 14 -4.96 7.58 -22.19
C THR A 14 -4.72 6.60 -23.33
N PRO A 15 -5.42 5.46 -23.35
CA PRO A 15 -5.33 4.48 -24.45
C PRO A 15 -5.74 4.99 -25.83
N ARG A 16 -6.31 6.21 -25.89
CA ARG A 16 -6.69 6.91 -27.13
C ARG A 16 -5.49 7.48 -27.90
N SER A 17 -4.35 7.64 -27.23
CA SER A 17 -3.11 7.98 -27.92
C SER A 17 -2.36 6.70 -28.26
N ASN A 18 -1.77 6.66 -29.45
CA ASN A 18 -0.92 5.56 -29.91
C ASN A 18 0.12 6.11 -30.93
N PRO A 19 1.13 5.31 -31.33
CA PRO A 19 2.13 5.76 -32.28
C PRO A 19 1.52 6.33 -33.57
N SER A 20 0.51 5.64 -34.14
CA SER A 20 -0.06 6.00 -35.44
C SER A 20 -0.85 7.31 -35.44
N THR A 21 -1.60 7.60 -34.38
CA THR A 21 -2.29 8.88 -34.19
C THR A 21 -1.31 10.01 -33.87
N TYR A 22 -0.25 9.72 -33.12
CA TYR A 22 0.74 10.73 -32.74
C TYR A 22 1.53 11.23 -33.97
N ILE A 23 1.99 10.33 -34.84
CA ILE A 23 2.71 10.74 -36.07
C ILE A 23 1.77 11.10 -37.23
N LYS A 24 0.45 11.09 -37.00
CA LYS A 24 -0.59 11.36 -38.01
C LYS A 24 -0.52 10.45 -39.25
N VAL A 25 -0.02 9.23 -39.12
CA VAL A 25 -0.15 8.23 -40.21
C VAL A 25 -1.56 7.62 -40.21
N PHE A 26 -2.22 7.60 -39.05
CA PHE A 26 -3.59 7.10 -38.96
C PHE A 26 -4.59 7.95 -39.74
N ASP A 27 -4.32 9.24 -39.95
CA ASP A 27 -5.14 10.11 -40.79
C ASP A 27 -5.16 9.62 -42.25
N ASP A 28 -3.98 9.33 -42.82
CA ASP A 28 -3.86 8.83 -44.18
C ASP A 28 -4.49 7.43 -44.33
N ILE A 29 -4.37 6.58 -43.30
CA ILE A 29 -4.99 5.25 -43.27
C ILE A 29 -6.53 5.40 -43.26
N ARG A 30 -7.09 6.29 -42.46
CA ARG A 30 -8.55 6.54 -42.46
C ARG A 30 -9.04 7.07 -43.80
N ASP A 31 -8.29 7.99 -44.41
CA ASP A 31 -8.61 8.51 -45.74
C ASP A 31 -8.55 7.41 -46.81
N LEU A 32 -7.62 6.45 -46.71
CA LEU A 32 -7.61 5.28 -47.57
C LEU A 32 -8.89 4.43 -47.43
N PHE A 33 -9.30 4.13 -46.19
CA PHE A 33 -10.48 3.29 -45.94
C PHE A 33 -11.77 3.92 -46.50
N THR A 34 -11.88 5.26 -46.47
CA THR A 34 -13.04 5.95 -47.08
C THR A 34 -13.10 5.88 -48.60
N LYS A 35 -11.98 5.62 -49.28
CA LYS A 35 -11.93 5.48 -50.74
C LYS A 35 -12.33 4.08 -51.22
N LEU A 36 -12.60 3.14 -50.32
CA LEU A 36 -13.01 1.79 -50.69
C LEU A 36 -14.44 1.78 -51.23
N PRO A 37 -14.76 0.96 -52.25
CA PRO A 37 -16.09 0.93 -52.87
C PRO A 37 -17.24 0.71 -51.86
N GLU A 38 -17.04 -0.20 -50.92
CA GLU A 38 -17.99 -0.53 -49.84
C GLU A 38 -18.23 0.67 -48.91
N SER A 39 -17.18 1.44 -48.62
CA SER A 39 -17.28 2.64 -47.79
C SER A 39 -17.96 3.80 -48.51
N GLN A 40 -17.71 3.95 -49.81
CA GLN A 40 -18.38 4.97 -50.64
C GLN A 40 -19.87 4.67 -50.79
N ALA A 41 -20.24 3.41 -51.00
CA ALA A 41 -21.64 2.99 -51.07
C ALA A 41 -22.41 3.25 -49.75
N ALA A 42 -21.74 3.10 -48.61
CA ALA A 42 -22.31 3.37 -47.28
C ALA A 42 -22.24 4.84 -46.85
N GLY A 43 -21.64 5.73 -47.67
CA GLY A 43 -21.49 7.15 -47.35
C GLY A 43 -20.54 7.44 -46.18
N PHE A 44 -19.60 6.54 -45.88
CA PHE A 44 -18.71 6.67 -44.73
C PHE A 44 -17.65 7.75 -44.92
N LYS A 45 -17.47 8.55 -43.87
CA LYS A 45 -16.46 9.63 -43.80
C LYS A 45 -15.27 9.22 -42.93
N PRO A 46 -14.13 9.94 -42.97
CA PRO A 46 -12.94 9.57 -42.20
C PRO A 46 -13.17 9.53 -40.68
N GLY A 47 -14.20 10.23 -40.19
CA GLY A 47 -14.63 10.20 -38.79
C GLY A 47 -15.04 8.80 -38.31
N ARG A 48 -15.72 8.02 -39.17
CA ARG A 48 -16.21 6.66 -38.85
C ARG A 48 -15.08 5.68 -38.52
N PHE A 49 -13.96 5.82 -39.23
CA PHE A 49 -12.76 5.00 -38.99
C PHE A 49 -11.87 5.55 -37.87
N SER A 50 -12.38 6.47 -37.04
CA SER A 50 -11.66 7.03 -35.90
C SER A 50 -12.27 6.56 -34.58
N PHE A 51 -11.47 5.87 -33.77
CA PHE A 51 -11.89 5.51 -32.41
C PHE A 51 -11.92 6.73 -31.46
N ASN A 52 -11.54 7.92 -31.92
CA ASN A 52 -11.61 9.16 -31.16
C ASN A 52 -12.92 9.95 -31.37
N VAL A 53 -13.76 9.52 -32.30
CA VAL A 53 -15.05 10.15 -32.61
C VAL A 53 -16.17 9.18 -32.23
N LYS A 54 -17.31 9.70 -31.74
CA LYS A 54 -18.48 8.85 -31.38
C LYS A 54 -18.99 8.04 -32.56
N GLU A 55 -18.92 8.60 -33.76
CA GLU A 55 -19.32 7.95 -34.99
C GLU A 55 -18.35 6.81 -35.33
N GLY A 56 -18.80 5.55 -35.27
CA GLY A 56 -18.00 4.37 -35.60
C GLY A 56 -17.21 3.74 -34.45
N SER A 57 -17.12 4.41 -33.30
CA SER A 57 -16.47 3.87 -32.10
C SER A 57 -17.42 3.01 -31.27
N CYS A 58 -16.84 2.08 -30.49
CA CYS A 58 -17.59 1.25 -29.56
C CYS A 58 -18.35 2.12 -28.53
N THR A 59 -19.65 1.87 -28.37
CA THR A 59 -20.55 2.65 -27.50
C THR A 59 -20.26 2.49 -26.01
N GLU A 60 -19.68 1.34 -25.62
CA GLU A 60 -19.40 1.01 -24.21
C GLU A 60 -18.14 1.71 -23.69
N CYS A 61 -17.01 1.52 -24.38
CA CYS A 61 -15.73 2.15 -23.99
C CYS A 61 -15.49 3.51 -24.66
N GLY A 62 -16.42 4.00 -25.48
CA GLY A 62 -16.26 5.23 -26.26
C GLY A 62 -14.97 5.23 -27.11
N GLY A 63 -14.65 4.08 -27.72
CA GLY A 63 -13.45 3.88 -28.56
C GLY A 63 -12.12 3.67 -27.83
N MET A 64 -12.11 3.56 -26.50
CA MET A 64 -10.87 3.29 -25.75
C MET A 64 -10.37 1.85 -25.91
N GLY A 65 -11.26 0.89 -26.20
CA GLY A 65 -10.96 -0.55 -26.23
C GLY A 65 -10.77 -1.17 -24.84
N GLN A 66 -10.57 -0.33 -23.82
CA GLN A 66 -10.42 -0.70 -22.42
C GLN A 66 -11.33 0.17 -21.54
N ILE A 67 -11.69 -0.34 -20.37
CA ILE A 67 -12.41 0.37 -19.33
C ILE A 67 -11.43 0.59 -18.18
N ARG A 68 -11.36 1.82 -17.67
CA ARG A 68 -10.54 2.16 -16.51
C ARG A 68 -11.22 1.64 -15.25
N LEU A 69 -10.52 0.79 -14.50
CA LEU A 69 -10.86 0.49 -13.12
C LEU A 69 -10.04 1.45 -12.28
N ASP A 70 -10.73 2.37 -11.60
CA ASP A 70 -10.08 3.33 -10.71
C ASP A 70 -9.53 2.58 -9.50
N MET A 71 -8.22 2.64 -9.30
CA MET A 71 -7.54 1.90 -8.25
C MET A 71 -6.87 2.90 -7.33
N ASP A 72 -7.63 3.49 -6.40
CA ASP A 72 -7.20 4.64 -5.58
C ASP A 72 -5.83 4.49 -4.85
N PHE A 73 -5.31 3.28 -4.70
CA PHE A 73 -4.07 2.95 -3.97
C PHE A 73 -3.05 2.13 -4.77
N LEU A 74 -3.38 1.75 -6.01
CA LEU A 74 -2.51 1.02 -6.94
C LEU A 74 -2.49 1.79 -8.28
N GLU A 75 -1.67 1.38 -9.24
CA GLU A 75 -1.82 1.96 -10.58
C GLU A 75 -3.17 1.54 -11.18
N ASP A 76 -3.91 2.50 -11.76
CA ASP A 76 -5.19 2.25 -12.46
C ASP A 76 -5.07 1.04 -13.38
N VAL A 77 -5.93 0.04 -13.16
CA VAL A 77 -5.93 -1.17 -13.99
C VAL A 77 -6.90 -0.98 -15.15
N TRP A 78 -6.42 -1.20 -16.36
CA TRP A 78 -7.23 -1.08 -17.58
C TRP A 78 -7.65 -2.47 -18.04
N ALA A 79 -8.94 -2.78 -17.95
CA ALA A 79 -9.50 -4.05 -18.40
C ALA A 79 -10.02 -3.94 -19.85
N PRO A 80 -9.96 -5.01 -20.67
CA PRO A 80 -10.57 -5.02 -22.00
C PRO A 80 -12.07 -4.70 -21.95
N CYS A 81 -12.55 -3.92 -22.90
CA CYS A 81 -13.97 -3.60 -23.00
C CYS A 81 -14.79 -4.88 -23.28
N PRO A 82 -15.86 -5.17 -22.51
CA PRO A 82 -16.66 -6.38 -22.69
C PRO A 82 -17.46 -6.39 -23.99
N LEU A 83 -17.78 -5.22 -24.55
CA LEU A 83 -18.59 -5.11 -25.77
C LEU A 83 -17.76 -5.30 -27.05
N CYS A 84 -16.59 -4.67 -27.13
CA CYS A 84 -15.75 -4.72 -28.34
C CYS A 84 -14.49 -5.58 -28.18
N GLU A 85 -14.23 -6.14 -27.00
CA GLU A 85 -13.08 -7.00 -26.73
C GLU A 85 -11.74 -6.37 -27.16
N GLY A 86 -11.58 -5.06 -26.94
CA GLY A 86 -10.38 -4.33 -27.35
C GLY A 86 -10.37 -3.81 -28.79
N LYS A 87 -11.37 -4.15 -29.62
CA LYS A 87 -11.42 -3.78 -31.06
C LYS A 87 -11.71 -2.29 -31.32
N ARG A 88 -12.18 -1.54 -30.32
CA ARG A 88 -12.44 -0.07 -30.32
C ARG A 88 -13.55 0.44 -31.27
N PHE A 89 -13.97 -0.33 -32.25
CA PHE A 89 -14.95 0.09 -33.27
C PHE A 89 -16.27 -0.69 -33.18
N ASP A 90 -17.31 -0.13 -33.79
CA ASP A 90 -18.58 -0.83 -33.98
C ASP A 90 -18.51 -1.89 -35.11
N PRO A 91 -19.47 -2.84 -35.16
CA PRO A 91 -19.45 -3.92 -36.16
C PRO A 91 -19.52 -3.43 -37.62
N GLN A 92 -20.20 -2.32 -37.89
CA GLN A 92 -20.34 -1.78 -39.26
C GLN A 92 -19.01 -1.25 -39.79
N THR A 93 -18.21 -0.64 -38.91
CA THR A 93 -16.87 -0.12 -39.24
C THR A 93 -15.88 -1.26 -39.44
N LEU A 94 -16.00 -2.35 -38.67
CA LEU A 94 -15.15 -3.55 -38.79
C LEU A 94 -15.45 -4.41 -40.02
N ALA A 95 -16.57 -4.18 -40.71
CA ALA A 95 -16.96 -4.91 -41.92
C ALA A 95 -16.18 -4.48 -43.18
N ILE A 96 -15.60 -3.27 -43.16
CA ILE A 96 -14.84 -2.73 -44.30
C ILE A 96 -13.41 -3.25 -44.28
N ASN A 97 -12.96 -3.80 -45.41
CA ASN A 97 -11.64 -4.44 -45.52
C ASN A 97 -10.78 -3.84 -46.63
N TYR A 98 -9.51 -3.56 -46.33
CA TYR A 98 -8.47 -3.29 -47.32
C TYR A 98 -7.49 -4.46 -47.38
N LYS A 99 -7.30 -5.08 -48.56
CA LYS A 99 -6.49 -6.29 -48.74
C LYS A 99 -6.80 -7.39 -47.69
N GLY A 100 -8.07 -7.61 -47.40
CA GLY A 100 -8.54 -8.63 -46.44
C GLY A 100 -8.35 -8.28 -44.97
N LYS A 101 -8.01 -7.03 -44.62
CA LYS A 101 -7.85 -6.58 -43.23
C LYS A 101 -8.72 -5.36 -42.95
N ASN A 102 -9.44 -5.37 -41.83
CA ASN A 102 -10.19 -4.21 -41.37
C ASN A 102 -9.30 -3.21 -40.61
N ILE A 103 -9.88 -2.06 -40.26
CA ILE A 103 -9.15 -0.96 -39.62
C ILE A 103 -8.51 -1.36 -38.28
N HIS A 104 -9.13 -2.27 -37.52
CA HIS A 104 -8.56 -2.81 -36.28
C HIS A 104 -7.37 -3.74 -36.57
N ASN A 105 -7.50 -4.64 -37.55
CA ASN A 105 -6.39 -5.53 -37.94
C ASN A 105 -5.16 -4.76 -38.44
N VAL A 106 -5.37 -3.59 -39.08
CA VAL A 106 -4.28 -2.69 -39.46
C VAL A 106 -3.60 -2.08 -38.24
N LEU A 107 -4.37 -1.68 -37.22
CA LEU A 107 -3.80 -1.15 -35.97
C LEU A 107 -3.00 -2.20 -35.19
N GLU A 108 -3.34 -3.49 -35.29
CA GLU A 108 -2.60 -4.59 -34.65
C GLU A 108 -1.31 -4.99 -35.41
N MET A 109 -1.06 -4.45 -36.60
CA MET A 109 0.20 -4.71 -37.32
C MET A 109 1.38 -4.06 -36.62
N THR A 110 2.51 -4.79 -36.57
CA THR A 110 3.81 -4.18 -36.28
C THR A 110 4.16 -3.15 -37.35
N ILE A 111 4.96 -2.15 -37.00
CA ILE A 111 5.40 -1.11 -37.94
C ILE A 111 6.15 -1.72 -39.12
N ASP A 112 6.96 -2.77 -38.89
CA ASP A 112 7.62 -3.51 -39.97
C ASP A 112 6.61 -4.18 -40.93
N ALA A 113 5.60 -4.87 -40.39
CA ALA A 113 4.57 -5.50 -41.23
C ALA A 113 3.71 -4.46 -41.96
N ALA A 114 3.39 -3.35 -41.30
CA ALA A 114 2.63 -2.25 -41.90
C ALA A 114 3.42 -1.54 -43.01
N PHE A 115 4.75 -1.39 -42.82
CA PHE A 115 5.65 -0.81 -43.81
C PHE A 115 5.60 -1.59 -45.13
N GLU A 116 5.70 -2.92 -45.07
CA GLU A 116 5.55 -3.78 -46.25
C GLU A 116 4.12 -3.75 -46.81
N PHE A 117 3.11 -3.79 -45.94
CA PHE A 117 1.70 -3.83 -46.35
C PHE A 117 1.25 -2.60 -47.15
N PHE A 118 1.80 -1.42 -46.82
CA PHE A 118 1.48 -0.13 -47.43
C PHE A 118 2.52 0.36 -48.46
N GLU A 119 3.39 -0.52 -48.98
CA GLU A 119 4.41 -0.18 -50.00
C GLU A 119 3.85 0.60 -51.20
N ALA A 120 2.63 0.26 -51.64
CA ALA A 120 1.95 0.91 -52.76
C ALA A 120 1.40 2.33 -52.46
N ILE A 121 1.52 2.82 -51.21
CA ILE A 121 0.99 4.13 -50.79
C ILE A 121 2.14 5.00 -50.24
N PRO A 122 2.74 5.87 -51.07
CA PRO A 122 3.98 6.58 -50.73
C PRO A 122 3.91 7.42 -49.44
N THR A 123 2.77 8.06 -49.17
CA THR A 123 2.58 8.92 -47.99
C THR A 123 2.60 8.13 -46.67
N ILE A 124 1.90 6.99 -46.64
CA ILE A 124 1.89 6.09 -45.48
C ILE A 124 3.26 5.43 -45.34
N HIS A 125 3.81 4.93 -46.44
CA HIS A 125 5.10 4.24 -46.46
C HIS A 125 6.25 5.11 -45.93
N HIS A 126 6.33 6.38 -46.34
CA HIS A 126 7.32 7.33 -45.82
C HIS A 126 7.17 7.54 -44.29
N LYS A 127 5.96 7.73 -43.79
CA LYS A 127 5.75 7.93 -42.34
C LYS A 127 6.16 6.71 -41.52
N LEU A 128 5.93 5.51 -42.05
CA LEU A 128 6.35 4.24 -41.42
C LEU A 128 7.86 4.00 -41.51
N SER A 129 8.52 4.42 -42.59
CA SER A 129 9.98 4.31 -42.73
C SER A 129 10.71 5.06 -41.61
N VAL A 130 10.23 6.25 -41.27
CA VAL A 130 10.82 7.06 -40.19
C VAL A 130 10.69 6.36 -38.83
N LEU A 131 9.54 5.75 -38.53
CA LEU A 131 9.37 4.97 -37.30
C LEU A 131 10.31 3.75 -37.24
N LYS A 132 10.59 3.12 -38.38
CA LYS A 132 11.55 2.03 -38.49
C LYS A 132 12.99 2.50 -38.30
N GLU A 133 13.37 3.63 -38.91
CA GLU A 133 14.70 4.25 -38.79
C GLU A 133 15.04 4.60 -37.33
N VAL A 134 14.07 5.10 -36.55
CA VAL A 134 14.23 5.35 -35.12
C VAL A 134 14.22 4.07 -34.26
N GLY A 135 14.09 2.89 -34.86
CA GLY A 135 14.22 1.60 -34.19
C GLY A 135 12.95 1.11 -33.50
N LEU A 136 11.76 1.46 -34.00
CA LEU A 136 10.46 1.05 -33.43
C LEU A 136 9.71 0.02 -34.29
N GLY A 137 10.40 -0.69 -35.20
CA GLY A 137 9.78 -1.63 -36.15
C GLY A 137 8.94 -2.76 -35.51
N TYR A 138 9.28 -3.17 -34.29
CA TYR A 138 8.58 -4.22 -33.53
C TYR A 138 7.24 -3.78 -32.93
N MET A 139 7.01 -2.47 -32.74
CA MET A 139 5.80 -1.96 -32.09
C MET A 139 4.60 -2.01 -33.03
N THR A 140 3.40 -2.19 -32.49
CA THR A 140 2.17 -2.14 -33.30
C THR A 140 1.68 -0.70 -33.51
N LEU A 141 1.00 -0.43 -34.63
CA LEU A 141 0.46 0.90 -34.96
C LEU A 141 -0.54 1.42 -33.92
N GLY A 142 -1.31 0.50 -33.33
CA GLY A 142 -2.37 0.73 -32.37
C GLY A 142 -1.96 0.66 -30.90
N GLN A 143 -0.69 0.32 -30.62
CA GLN A 143 -0.18 0.14 -29.26
C GLN A 143 -0.52 1.34 -28.37
N SER A 144 -1.15 1.09 -27.23
CA SER A 144 -1.57 2.15 -26.30
C SER A 144 -0.36 2.97 -25.84
N SER A 145 -0.45 4.30 -25.88
CA SER A 145 0.59 5.20 -25.36
C SER A 145 0.91 4.99 -23.88
N THR A 146 0.00 4.39 -23.10
CA THR A 146 0.24 4.03 -21.69
C THR A 146 1.18 2.83 -21.52
N THR A 147 1.37 2.03 -22.58
CA THR A 147 2.26 0.85 -22.59
C THR A 147 3.62 1.14 -23.23
N VAL A 148 3.86 2.40 -23.63
CA VAL A 148 5.08 2.83 -24.31
C VAL A 148 6.08 3.31 -23.27
N SER A 149 7.29 2.73 -23.27
CA SER A 149 8.39 3.16 -22.40
C SER A 149 8.83 4.60 -22.69
N GLY A 150 9.47 5.26 -21.72
CA GLY A 150 9.98 6.63 -21.89
C GLY A 150 10.90 6.79 -23.11
N GLY A 151 11.78 5.81 -23.34
CA GLY A 151 12.68 5.79 -24.51
C GLY A 151 11.97 5.54 -25.85
N GLU A 152 10.90 4.75 -25.88
CA GLU A 152 10.05 4.61 -27.09
C GLU A 152 9.24 5.88 -27.35
N ALA A 153 8.66 6.48 -26.31
CA ALA A 153 7.89 7.72 -26.39
C ALA A 153 8.74 8.87 -26.96
N GLN A 154 9.98 9.00 -26.50
CA GLN A 154 10.94 9.98 -27.01
C GLN A 154 11.25 9.77 -28.50
N ARG A 155 11.44 8.53 -28.94
CA ARG A 155 11.70 8.18 -30.34
C ARG A 155 10.49 8.44 -31.25
N ILE A 156 9.27 8.23 -30.76
CA ILE A 156 8.03 8.59 -31.47
C ILE A 156 7.92 10.12 -31.64
N LYS A 157 8.29 10.90 -30.61
CA LYS A 157 8.37 12.36 -30.70
C LYS A 157 9.38 12.83 -31.74
N LEU A 158 10.57 12.23 -31.76
CA LEU A 158 11.59 12.51 -32.78
C LEU A 158 11.10 12.17 -34.19
N ALA A 159 10.50 10.99 -34.37
CA ALA A 159 9.92 10.58 -35.66
C ALA A 159 8.88 11.59 -36.17
N ARG A 160 8.01 12.11 -35.29
CA ARG A 160 7.03 13.14 -35.66
C ARG A 160 7.68 14.43 -36.17
N GLU A 161 8.79 14.85 -35.60
CA GLU A 161 9.47 16.06 -36.04
C GLU A 161 10.25 15.85 -37.35
N ILE A 162 10.79 14.66 -37.59
CA ILE A 162 11.44 14.30 -38.87
C ILE A 162 10.43 14.23 -40.02
N ILE A 163 9.20 13.75 -39.75
CA ILE A 163 8.12 13.68 -40.74
C ILE A 163 7.64 15.08 -41.16
N ARG A 164 7.86 16.11 -40.32
CA ARG A 164 7.45 17.48 -40.64
C ARG A 164 8.46 18.14 -41.58
N PRO A 165 8.00 19.03 -42.48
CA PRO A 165 8.89 19.85 -43.28
C PRO A 165 9.82 20.69 -42.39
N SER A 166 11.12 20.51 -42.55
CA SER A 166 12.15 21.23 -41.79
C SER A 166 12.31 22.64 -42.34
N THR A 167 12.29 23.66 -41.48
CA THR A 167 12.54 25.06 -41.87
C THR A 167 14.02 25.46 -41.72
N GLY A 168 14.88 24.55 -41.23
CA GLY A 168 16.29 24.80 -40.95
C GLY A 168 16.55 25.89 -39.89
N LYS A 169 15.55 26.20 -39.05
CA LYS A 169 15.58 27.25 -38.02
C LYS A 169 14.89 26.82 -36.73
N THR A 170 14.89 25.52 -36.45
CA THR A 170 14.25 24.95 -35.25
C THR A 170 15.30 24.69 -34.18
N LEU A 171 14.98 25.00 -32.92
CA LEU A 171 15.81 24.62 -31.77
C LEU A 171 15.19 23.41 -31.08
N TYR A 172 15.90 22.28 -31.08
CA TYR A 172 15.54 21.08 -30.36
C TYR A 172 16.25 21.03 -29.01
N LEU A 173 15.51 20.85 -27.92
CA LEU A 173 16.04 20.67 -26.57
C LEU A 173 15.75 19.24 -26.13
N LEU A 174 16.77 18.45 -25.81
CA LEU A 174 16.63 17.08 -25.35
C LEU A 174 17.23 16.91 -23.96
N ASP A 175 16.52 16.19 -23.10
CA ASP A 175 16.97 15.83 -21.77
C ASP A 175 17.23 14.31 -21.69
N GLU A 176 18.48 13.95 -21.42
CA GLU A 176 19.02 12.59 -21.31
C GLU A 176 18.44 11.58 -22.32
N PRO A 177 18.61 11.81 -23.64
CA PRO A 177 17.96 10.98 -24.66
C PRO A 177 18.56 9.57 -24.80
N THR A 178 19.71 9.28 -24.17
CA THR A 178 20.30 7.93 -24.21
C THR A 178 19.93 7.05 -23.02
N THR A 179 19.19 7.57 -22.03
CA THR A 179 18.83 6.82 -20.82
C THR A 179 17.98 5.59 -21.15
N GLY A 180 18.46 4.41 -20.73
CA GLY A 180 17.79 3.13 -20.96
C GLY A 180 17.95 2.53 -22.37
N LEU A 181 18.76 3.13 -23.26
CA LEU A 181 19.00 2.62 -24.61
C LEU A 181 20.19 1.64 -24.69
N HIS A 182 20.04 0.63 -25.54
CA HIS A 182 21.12 -0.26 -25.93
C HIS A 182 22.13 0.45 -26.85
N PHE A 183 23.41 0.06 -26.83
CA PHE A 183 24.48 0.73 -27.60
C PHE A 183 24.23 0.79 -29.12
N HIS A 184 23.53 -0.21 -29.67
CA HIS A 184 23.14 -0.20 -31.08
C HIS A 184 22.10 0.90 -31.38
N ASP A 185 21.18 1.17 -30.45
CA ASP A 185 20.14 2.18 -30.63
C ASP A 185 20.64 3.59 -30.32
N ILE A 186 21.64 3.73 -29.44
CA ILE A 186 22.37 5.00 -29.25
C ILE A 186 22.97 5.48 -30.57
N ARG A 187 23.53 4.58 -31.39
CA ARG A 187 24.07 4.94 -32.72
C ARG A 187 22.99 5.46 -33.67
N LYS A 188 21.81 4.85 -33.68
CA LYS A 188 20.67 5.30 -34.49
C LYS A 188 20.21 6.68 -34.04
N LEU A 189 20.10 6.89 -32.73
CA LEU A 189 19.76 8.18 -32.14
C LEU A 189 20.77 9.26 -32.50
N ILE A 190 22.08 8.98 -32.40
CA ILE A 190 23.13 9.91 -32.84
C ILE A 190 22.95 10.29 -34.31
N ALA A 191 22.73 9.31 -35.20
CA ALA A 191 22.51 9.56 -36.61
C ALA A 191 21.28 10.44 -36.88
N ILE A 192 20.22 10.27 -36.10
CA ILE A 192 19.01 11.10 -36.18
C ILE A 192 19.28 12.54 -35.73
N LEU A 193 19.96 12.71 -34.59
CA LEU A 193 20.30 14.04 -34.08
C LEU A 193 21.21 14.78 -35.06
N GLN A 194 22.19 14.09 -35.65
CA GLN A 194 23.04 14.63 -36.70
C GLN A 194 22.25 15.04 -37.94
N ARG A 195 21.30 14.20 -38.40
CA ARG A 195 20.40 14.56 -39.50
C ARG A 195 19.57 15.81 -39.23
N LEU A 196 19.15 16.05 -37.99
CA LEU A 196 18.45 17.30 -37.63
C LEU A 196 19.36 18.52 -37.76
N VAL A 197 20.63 18.38 -37.35
CA VAL A 197 21.66 19.41 -37.47
C VAL A 197 22.02 19.65 -38.95
N ASP A 198 22.19 18.60 -39.74
CA ASP A 198 22.47 18.66 -41.19
C ASP A 198 21.36 19.39 -41.97
N GLN A 199 20.12 19.33 -41.48
CA GLN A 199 18.99 20.09 -42.03
C GLN A 199 19.00 21.58 -41.63
N GLY A 200 20.04 22.06 -40.94
CA GLY A 200 20.21 23.44 -40.50
C GLY A 200 19.64 23.77 -39.12
N ASN A 201 19.09 22.80 -38.39
CA ASN A 201 18.48 23.03 -37.07
C ASN A 201 19.53 23.03 -35.96
N THR A 202 19.22 23.68 -34.83
CA THR A 202 20.06 23.62 -33.64
C THR A 202 19.54 22.54 -32.69
N VAL A 203 20.43 21.68 -32.21
CA VAL A 203 20.10 20.64 -31.24
C VAL A 203 20.93 20.87 -29.98
N LEU A 204 20.27 21.04 -28.84
CA LEU A 204 20.89 21.14 -27.52
C LEU A 204 20.46 19.94 -26.69
N VAL A 205 21.43 19.20 -26.16
CA VAL A 205 21.20 17.95 -25.44
C VAL A 205 21.85 18.02 -24.06
N ILE A 206 21.10 17.67 -23.02
CA ILE A 206 21.61 17.36 -21.69
C ILE A 206 21.91 15.86 -21.68
N GLU A 207 23.16 15.47 -21.43
CA GLU A 207 23.55 14.06 -21.47
C GLU A 207 24.79 13.80 -20.61
N HIS A 208 24.91 12.56 -20.13
CA HIS A 208 26.05 12.05 -19.39
C HIS A 208 26.77 10.89 -20.10
N ASN A 209 26.17 10.33 -21.16
CA ASN A 209 26.78 9.33 -22.02
C ASN A 209 27.94 9.88 -22.86
N ILE A 210 29.15 9.36 -22.60
CA ILE A 210 30.39 9.81 -23.26
C ILE A 210 30.41 9.53 -24.76
N ASP A 211 29.73 8.50 -25.26
CA ASP A 211 29.70 8.21 -26.70
C ASP A 211 28.90 9.26 -27.46
N LEU A 212 27.80 9.79 -26.90
CA LEU A 212 27.10 10.94 -27.47
C LEU A 212 27.96 12.20 -27.34
N ILE A 213 28.48 12.49 -26.14
CA ILE A 213 29.27 13.70 -25.85
C ILE A 213 30.52 13.81 -26.75
N ARG A 214 31.14 12.70 -27.13
CA ARG A 214 32.27 12.69 -28.07
C ARG A 214 31.90 13.05 -29.50
N THR A 215 30.63 12.84 -29.87
CA THR A 215 30.12 13.09 -31.23
C THR A 215 29.44 14.45 -31.36
N THR A 216 29.36 15.24 -30.30
CA THR A 216 28.80 16.60 -30.37
C THR A 216 29.81 17.59 -30.92
N ASP A 217 29.32 18.62 -31.61
CA ASP A 217 30.17 19.69 -32.14
C ASP A 217 30.68 20.64 -31.04
N TRP A 218 29.92 20.77 -29.94
CA TRP A 218 30.21 21.69 -28.84
C TRP A 218 29.77 21.12 -27.49
N ILE A 219 30.54 21.40 -26.44
CA ILE A 219 30.25 20.97 -25.06
C ILE A 219 30.21 22.19 -24.15
N ILE A 220 29.19 22.25 -23.29
CA ILE A 220 29.07 23.19 -22.18
C ILE A 220 29.14 22.38 -20.88
N ASP A 221 30.20 22.58 -20.10
CA ASP A 221 30.49 21.81 -18.88
C ASP A 221 30.17 22.64 -17.63
N LEU A 222 29.23 22.16 -16.81
CA LEU A 222 28.74 22.84 -15.60
C LEU A 222 29.12 22.02 -14.36
N GLY A 223 29.67 22.67 -13.34
CA GLY A 223 30.13 22.01 -12.11
C GLY A 223 30.91 22.98 -11.21
N PRO A 224 31.87 22.55 -10.38
CA PRO A 224 32.50 21.21 -10.32
C PRO A 224 31.68 20.14 -9.59
N GLU A 225 30.63 20.52 -8.89
CA GLU A 225 29.76 19.61 -8.11
C GLU A 225 28.28 19.88 -8.42
N GLY A 226 27.37 19.07 -7.86
CA GLY A 226 25.93 19.30 -7.92
C GLY A 226 25.41 20.21 -6.79
N GLY A 227 24.13 20.62 -6.86
CA GLY A 227 23.46 21.35 -5.79
C GLY A 227 24.08 22.73 -5.50
N LYS A 228 24.33 23.06 -4.22
CA LYS A 228 24.94 24.34 -3.81
C LYS A 228 26.36 24.54 -4.34
N GLY A 229 27.06 23.47 -4.73
CA GLY A 229 28.41 23.50 -5.31
C GLY A 229 28.44 23.56 -6.84
N GLY A 230 27.27 23.56 -7.49
CA GLY A 230 27.14 23.61 -8.95
C GLY A 230 26.92 25.01 -9.52
N GLY A 231 26.58 25.06 -10.80
CA GLY A 231 26.23 26.31 -11.50
C GLY A 231 27.40 27.16 -11.99
N LYS A 232 28.66 26.73 -11.81
CA LYS A 232 29.81 27.40 -12.45
C LYS A 232 30.08 26.77 -13.82
N LEU A 233 30.28 27.61 -14.83
CA LEU A 233 30.75 27.18 -16.14
C LEU A 233 32.23 26.82 -16.06
N LEU A 234 32.54 25.53 -16.16
CA LEU A 234 33.92 25.02 -16.14
C LEU A 234 34.58 25.11 -17.52
N GLY A 235 33.77 25.08 -18.58
CA GLY A 235 34.22 25.33 -19.94
C GLY A 235 33.09 25.27 -20.96
N ALA A 236 33.26 25.98 -22.07
CA ALA A 236 32.46 25.80 -23.28
C ALA A 236 33.42 25.72 -24.48
N SER A 237 33.49 24.57 -25.15
CA SER A 237 34.44 24.32 -26.25
C SER A 237 34.12 23.01 -26.99
N THR A 238 34.80 22.71 -28.09
CA THR A 238 34.70 21.40 -28.76
C THR A 238 35.17 20.27 -27.84
N PRO A 239 34.77 19.00 -28.09
CA PRO A 239 35.19 17.85 -27.29
C PRO A 239 36.72 17.73 -27.11
N GLU A 240 37.51 18.01 -28.15
CA GLU A 240 38.98 17.91 -28.13
C GLU A 240 39.62 18.96 -27.23
N GLN A 241 39.06 20.18 -27.25
CA GLN A 241 39.51 21.28 -26.39
C GLN A 241 39.05 21.05 -24.95
N MET A 242 37.84 20.53 -24.75
CA MET A 242 37.30 20.19 -23.44
C MET A 242 38.16 19.11 -22.76
N ALA A 243 38.61 18.10 -23.52
CA ALA A 243 39.51 17.06 -23.02
C ALA A 243 40.81 17.61 -22.40
N LYS A 244 41.30 18.77 -22.85
CA LYS A 244 42.51 19.41 -22.32
C LYS A 244 42.27 20.15 -21.01
N LYS A 245 41.03 20.52 -20.69
CA LYS A 245 40.68 21.26 -19.47
C LYS A 245 40.71 20.33 -18.25
N LYS A 246 40.96 20.89 -17.07
CA LYS A 246 40.92 20.17 -15.77
C LYS A 246 39.51 20.17 -15.20
N THR A 247 38.57 19.57 -15.93
CA THR A 247 37.16 19.43 -15.53
C THR A 247 36.77 17.96 -15.48
N PRO A 248 35.67 17.59 -14.78
CA PRO A 248 35.20 16.19 -14.76
C PRO A 248 34.94 15.63 -16.17
N THR A 249 34.27 16.42 -17.02
CA THR A 249 33.99 16.06 -18.41
C THR A 249 35.27 15.99 -19.25
N GLY A 250 36.19 16.95 -19.07
CA GLY A 250 37.49 16.93 -19.74
C GLY A 250 38.33 15.70 -19.38
N ALA A 251 38.32 15.26 -18.12
CA ALA A 251 39.01 14.04 -17.70
C ALA A 251 38.42 12.78 -18.34
N ALA A 252 37.10 12.72 -18.55
CA ALA A 252 36.41 11.61 -19.20
C ALA A 252 36.64 11.55 -20.73
N LEU A 253 36.87 12.70 -21.37
CA LEU A 253 37.12 12.81 -22.81
C LEU A 253 38.57 12.52 -23.22
N ARG A 254 39.54 12.58 -22.31
CA ARG A 254 40.95 12.31 -22.63
C ARG A 254 41.13 10.90 -23.18
N PRO A 255 41.87 10.74 -24.30
CA PRO A 255 42.20 9.42 -24.81
C PRO A 255 43.08 8.71 -23.78
N ARG A 256 42.52 7.69 -23.10
CA ARG A 256 43.32 6.73 -22.37
C ARG A 256 44.09 5.87 -23.39
N PRO A 257 45.35 5.49 -23.13
CA PRO A 257 46.04 4.54 -23.99
C PRO A 257 45.15 3.31 -24.16
N ARG A 258 44.84 2.97 -25.42
CA ARG A 258 44.05 1.78 -25.76
C ARG A 258 44.80 0.56 -25.21
N PRO A 259 44.18 -0.27 -24.35
CA PRO A 259 44.58 -1.67 -24.31
C PRO A 259 44.41 -2.19 -25.73
N GLN A 260 45.44 -2.86 -26.25
CA GLN A 260 45.38 -3.52 -27.56
C GLN A 260 44.10 -4.36 -27.64
N SER A 261 43.42 -4.21 -28.78
CA SER A 261 42.17 -4.90 -29.11
C SER A 261 42.32 -6.41 -28.90
N ARG A 262 41.60 -6.96 -27.91
CA ARG A 262 41.14 -8.34 -28.00
C ARG A 262 39.96 -8.39 -28.99
N PRO A 263 39.89 -9.39 -29.88
CA PRO A 263 38.76 -9.56 -30.79
C PRO A 263 37.48 -9.82 -29.97
N HIS A 264 36.39 -9.15 -30.34
CA HIS A 264 35.06 -9.22 -29.70
C HIS A 264 35.10 -9.14 -28.16
N GLY A 265 34.95 -7.93 -27.61
CA GLY A 265 34.71 -7.77 -26.18
C GLY A 265 33.48 -8.60 -25.77
N PRO A 266 33.55 -9.40 -24.69
CA PRO A 266 32.41 -10.19 -24.24
C PRO A 266 31.26 -9.23 -23.88
N GLU A 267 30.03 -9.74 -23.90
CA GLU A 267 28.93 -9.22 -23.08
C GLU A 267 29.49 -8.62 -21.79
N ALA A 268 29.03 -7.44 -21.37
CA ALA A 268 29.40 -6.88 -20.07
C ALA A 268 29.26 -8.01 -19.05
N LYS A 269 30.39 -8.54 -18.56
CA LYS A 269 30.32 -9.61 -17.57
C LYS A 269 29.50 -9.01 -16.44
N PRO A 270 28.37 -9.62 -16.04
CA PRO A 270 27.70 -9.19 -14.83
C PRO A 270 28.78 -9.12 -13.75
N LEU A 271 28.86 -7.99 -13.03
CA LEU A 271 29.79 -7.86 -11.91
C LEU A 271 29.61 -9.11 -11.03
N GLY A 272 30.57 -10.03 -11.03
CA GLY A 272 30.34 -11.36 -10.47
C GLY A 272 30.16 -11.35 -8.95
N ALA A 273 30.57 -10.26 -8.30
CA ALA A 273 30.53 -10.09 -6.86
C ALA A 273 30.40 -8.61 -6.45
N ILE A 274 29.98 -8.38 -5.22
CA ILE A 274 30.11 -7.14 -4.46
C ILE A 274 31.46 -7.23 -3.73
N THR A 275 32.38 -6.31 -4.00
CA THR A 275 33.72 -6.30 -3.39
C THR A 275 33.84 -5.17 -2.39
N THR A 276 34.35 -5.47 -1.20
CA THR A 276 34.62 -4.49 -0.15
C THR A 276 36.10 -4.51 0.19
N VAL A 277 36.72 -3.34 0.33
CA VAL A 277 38.12 -3.16 0.74
C VAL A 277 38.18 -2.26 1.97
N GLY A 278 38.93 -2.70 2.98
CA GLY A 278 39.25 -1.86 4.14
C GLY A 278 38.05 -1.47 5.01
N CYS A 279 37.13 -2.40 5.30
CA CYS A 279 36.00 -2.16 6.20
C CYS A 279 36.48 -1.96 7.65
N ASN A 280 36.23 -0.77 8.21
CA ASN A 280 36.69 -0.33 9.55
C ASN A 280 35.55 0.22 10.42
N GLN A 281 34.30 -0.12 10.10
CA GLN A 281 33.13 0.29 10.88
C GLN A 281 33.15 -0.37 12.27
N ASN A 282 32.89 0.39 13.33
CA ASN A 282 32.96 -0.06 14.72
C ASN A 282 34.28 -0.76 15.12
N ASN A 283 34.23 -2.08 15.30
CA ASN A 283 35.35 -2.90 15.73
C ASN A 283 36.03 -3.66 14.58
N LEU A 284 35.59 -3.49 13.33
CA LEU A 284 36.20 -4.12 12.16
C LEU A 284 37.64 -3.62 11.95
N LYS A 285 38.55 -4.52 11.56
CA LYS A 285 39.98 -4.24 11.38
C LYS A 285 40.40 -4.35 9.91
N GLY A 286 39.93 -3.44 9.06
CA GLY A 286 40.30 -3.37 7.65
C GLY A 286 39.86 -4.60 6.83
N ILE A 287 38.68 -5.15 7.11
CA ILE A 287 38.22 -6.38 6.44
C ILE A 287 37.99 -6.10 4.96
N SER A 288 38.53 -6.98 4.12
CA SER A 288 38.24 -7.01 2.69
C SER A 288 37.60 -8.35 2.33
N ALA A 289 36.57 -8.33 1.48
CA ALA A 289 35.72 -9.49 1.22
C ALA A 289 35.03 -9.38 -0.16
N SER A 290 34.68 -10.52 -0.74
CA SER A 290 33.99 -10.61 -2.04
C SER A 290 32.72 -11.45 -1.91
N ILE A 291 31.57 -10.80 -2.03
CA ILE A 291 30.24 -11.42 -1.90
C ILE A 291 29.71 -11.75 -3.30
N PRO A 292 29.56 -13.04 -3.67
CA PRO A 292 29.10 -13.42 -4.99
C PRO A 292 27.66 -12.95 -5.25
N ARG A 293 27.40 -12.43 -6.46
CA ARG A 293 26.06 -11.99 -6.88
C ARG A 293 25.14 -13.17 -7.21
N GLY A 294 23.85 -13.01 -6.95
CA GLY A 294 22.84 -14.05 -7.22
C GLY A 294 23.00 -15.29 -6.34
N LYS A 295 23.66 -15.13 -5.18
CA LYS A 295 24.05 -16.20 -4.26
C LYS A 295 23.68 -15.85 -2.82
N ILE A 296 23.65 -16.85 -1.96
CA ILE A 296 23.41 -16.72 -0.52
C ILE A 296 24.74 -16.70 0.21
N SER A 297 25.05 -15.55 0.80
CA SER A 297 26.25 -15.32 1.62
C SER A 297 25.89 -15.18 3.09
N ILE A 298 26.60 -15.88 3.98
CA ILE A 298 26.30 -15.88 5.41
C ILE A 298 27.49 -15.40 6.24
N CYS A 299 27.27 -14.38 7.06
CA CYS A 299 28.18 -13.92 8.11
C CYS A 299 27.90 -14.71 9.39
N THR A 300 28.89 -15.44 9.91
CA THR A 300 28.77 -16.23 11.13
C THR A 300 29.91 -15.95 12.11
N GLY A 301 29.84 -16.53 13.31
CA GLY A 301 30.83 -16.34 14.38
C GLY A 301 30.26 -15.76 15.69
N PRO A 302 31.08 -15.57 16.73
CA PRO A 302 30.61 -15.21 18.08
C PRO A 302 29.85 -13.88 18.17
N SER A 303 29.00 -13.73 19.20
CA SER A 303 28.33 -12.44 19.45
C SER A 303 29.36 -11.33 19.67
N GLY A 304 29.16 -10.17 19.04
CA GLY A 304 30.10 -9.05 19.08
C GLY A 304 31.38 -9.22 18.26
N SER A 305 31.48 -10.23 17.38
CA SER A 305 32.67 -10.44 16.52
C SER A 305 32.77 -9.46 15.33
N GLY A 306 31.72 -8.69 15.04
CA GLY A 306 31.69 -7.69 13.95
C GLY A 306 30.75 -8.02 12.78
N LYS A 307 30.02 -9.14 12.83
CA LYS A 307 29.11 -9.60 11.74
C LYS A 307 28.10 -8.53 11.31
N SER A 308 27.33 -8.00 12.26
CA SER A 308 26.30 -6.99 11.99
C SER A 308 26.92 -5.66 11.56
N SER A 309 28.11 -5.32 12.08
CA SER A 309 28.82 -4.12 11.64
C SER A 309 29.32 -4.23 10.20
N PHE A 310 29.66 -5.44 9.72
CA PHE A 310 29.97 -5.68 8.31
C PHE A 310 28.71 -5.71 7.43
N ALA A 311 27.72 -6.55 7.78
CA ALA A 311 26.53 -6.74 6.94
C ALA A 311 25.60 -5.51 6.93
N PHE A 312 25.22 -5.00 8.10
CA PHE A 312 24.24 -3.92 8.22
C PHE A 312 24.88 -2.54 8.21
N GLU A 313 25.86 -2.32 9.09
CA GLU A 313 26.39 -0.97 9.28
C GLU A 313 27.39 -0.54 8.20
N THR A 314 27.88 -1.48 7.38
CA THR A 314 28.77 -1.18 6.26
C THR A 314 28.08 -1.42 4.93
N ILE A 315 27.71 -2.66 4.61
CA ILE A 315 27.22 -3.03 3.28
C ILE A 315 25.80 -2.50 3.04
N TYR A 316 24.85 -2.81 3.92
CA TYR A 316 23.48 -2.31 3.80
C TYR A 316 23.46 -0.78 3.87
N ALA A 317 24.15 -0.17 4.84
CA ALA A 317 24.21 1.27 4.99
C ALA A 317 24.74 1.96 3.72
N GLU A 318 25.81 1.45 3.11
CA GLU A 318 26.35 2.02 1.87
C GLU A 318 25.41 1.79 0.67
N GLY A 319 24.80 0.60 0.57
CA GLY A 319 23.83 0.29 -0.50
C GLY A 319 22.58 1.18 -0.44
N GLN A 320 22.01 1.36 0.76
CA GLN A 320 20.86 2.25 0.97
C GLN A 320 21.24 3.71 0.75
N ARG A 321 22.41 4.15 1.23
CA ARG A 321 22.91 5.52 1.01
C ARG A 321 23.06 5.84 -0.47
N ARG A 322 23.73 4.96 -1.24
CA ARG A 322 23.89 5.14 -2.70
C ARG A 322 22.56 5.17 -3.45
N TYR A 323 21.59 4.37 -3.02
CA TYR A 323 20.24 4.42 -3.59
C TYR A 323 19.55 5.76 -3.28
N ILE A 324 19.60 6.24 -2.04
CA ILE A 324 19.04 7.55 -1.66
C ILE A 324 19.73 8.70 -2.43
N ASP A 325 21.04 8.61 -2.64
CA ASP A 325 21.81 9.56 -3.44
C ASP A 325 21.41 9.56 -4.92
N SER A 326 20.72 8.54 -5.41
CA SER A 326 20.15 8.50 -6.77
C SER A 326 18.77 9.14 -6.88
N LEU A 327 18.07 9.34 -5.75
CA LEU A 327 16.73 9.95 -5.75
C LEU A 327 16.79 11.43 -6.15
N SER A 328 15.67 12.01 -6.55
CA SER A 328 15.61 13.44 -6.89
C SER A 328 15.98 14.33 -5.68
N PRO A 329 16.53 15.54 -5.90
CA PRO A 329 16.86 16.46 -4.81
C PRO A 329 15.67 16.77 -3.89
N TYR A 330 14.44 16.79 -4.43
CA TYR A 330 13.21 16.95 -3.66
C TYR A 330 12.92 15.73 -2.77
N ALA A 331 12.95 14.52 -3.33
CA ALA A 331 12.70 13.29 -2.57
C ALA A 331 13.73 13.09 -1.44
N ARG A 332 15.00 13.47 -1.67
CA ARG A 332 16.05 13.42 -0.64
C ARG A 332 15.78 14.30 0.59
N GLN A 333 14.93 15.32 0.51
CA GLN A 333 14.56 16.14 1.67
C GLN A 333 13.68 15.39 2.68
N PHE A 334 12.91 14.40 2.22
CA PHE A 334 11.98 13.63 3.04
C PHE A 334 12.56 12.29 3.52
N VAL A 335 13.72 11.88 2.99
CA VAL A 335 14.36 10.61 3.35
C VAL A 335 15.52 10.87 4.30
N LYS A 336 15.51 10.17 5.44
CA LYS A 336 16.58 10.26 6.44
C LYS A 336 17.92 9.84 5.82
N GLN A 337 18.87 10.76 5.73
CA GLN A 337 20.22 10.45 5.26
C GLN A 337 20.95 9.53 6.26
N MET A 338 21.57 8.49 5.74
CA MET A 338 22.43 7.62 6.53
C MET A 338 23.86 8.17 6.58
N PRO A 339 24.53 8.08 7.73
CA PRO A 339 25.95 8.44 7.81
C PRO A 339 26.77 7.52 6.89
N LYS A 340 27.79 8.07 6.24
CA LYS A 340 28.71 7.28 5.41
C LYS A 340 29.49 6.30 6.31
N PRO A 341 29.48 4.99 6.00
CA PRO A 341 30.21 4.01 6.79
C PRO A 341 31.73 4.14 6.61
N LYS A 342 32.50 3.67 7.59
CA LYS A 342 33.97 3.66 7.55
C LYS A 342 34.47 2.49 6.69
N VAL A 343 34.58 2.73 5.39
CA VAL A 343 35.10 1.79 4.41
C VAL A 343 35.95 2.52 3.38
N GLU A 344 37.04 1.90 2.91
CA GLU A 344 37.92 2.50 1.90
C GLU A 344 37.25 2.46 0.53
N GLU A 345 36.79 1.28 0.11
CA GLU A 345 36.17 1.08 -1.20
C GLU A 345 35.10 -0.01 -1.15
N ILE A 346 33.99 0.23 -1.84
CA ILE A 346 32.99 -0.80 -2.14
C ILE A 346 32.56 -0.67 -3.59
N GLU A 347 32.69 -1.75 -4.37
CA GLU A 347 32.26 -1.83 -5.75
C GLU A 347 31.15 -2.86 -5.95
N GLY A 348 30.35 -2.63 -6.99
CA GLY A 348 29.30 -3.56 -7.38
C GLY A 348 28.19 -3.74 -6.34
N LEU A 349 27.84 -2.71 -5.56
CA LEU A 349 26.64 -2.72 -4.72
C LEU A 349 25.36 -2.65 -5.55
N SER A 350 24.34 -3.40 -5.14
CA SER A 350 22.95 -3.23 -5.57
C SER A 350 22.18 -2.37 -4.55
N PRO A 351 21.00 -1.82 -4.91
CA PRO A 351 20.06 -1.29 -3.93
C PRO A 351 19.82 -2.32 -2.82
N ALA A 352 20.06 -1.90 -1.57
CA ALA A 352 20.05 -2.80 -0.43
C ALA A 352 18.74 -2.66 0.38
N ILE A 353 18.17 -3.81 0.76
CA ILE A 353 16.94 -3.91 1.55
C ILE A 353 17.28 -4.70 2.82
N SER A 354 17.05 -4.13 4.00
CA SER A 354 17.26 -4.83 5.26
C SER A 354 15.98 -5.51 5.76
N ILE A 355 16.16 -6.67 6.36
CA ILE A 355 15.12 -7.41 7.08
C ILE A 355 15.68 -7.66 8.50
N GLU A 356 15.51 -6.67 9.37
CA GLU A 356 16.00 -6.65 10.76
C GLU A 356 14.93 -7.09 11.77
N GLN A 357 15.37 -7.46 12.97
CA GLN A 357 14.50 -7.82 14.10
C GLN A 357 13.99 -6.64 14.93
N LYS A 358 14.34 -5.40 14.56
CA LYS A 358 13.99 -4.24 15.38
C LYS A 358 12.47 -4.19 15.58
N HIS A 359 12.05 -4.30 16.84
CA HIS A 359 10.72 -3.95 17.27
C HIS A 359 10.51 -2.47 16.95
N HIS A 360 9.98 -2.18 15.77
CA HIS A 360 9.34 -0.89 15.56
C HIS A 360 8.20 -0.85 16.58
N ALA A 361 8.20 0.17 17.44
CA ALA A 361 6.98 0.59 18.12
C ALA A 361 5.98 0.90 17.01
N GLY A 362 5.26 -0.12 16.58
CA GLY A 362 4.51 -0.11 15.35
C GLY A 362 3.35 0.86 15.48
N ASN A 363 2.96 1.46 14.36
CA ASN A 363 1.72 2.22 14.30
C ASN A 363 0.57 1.26 14.74
N PRO A 364 -0.23 1.60 15.77
CA PRO A 364 -1.32 0.75 16.25
C PRO A 364 -2.38 0.45 15.18
N ARG A 365 -2.45 1.28 14.12
CA ARG A 365 -3.31 1.03 12.95
C ARG A 365 -2.76 -0.05 12.02
N SER A 366 -1.49 -0.41 12.11
CA SER A 366 -0.90 -1.45 11.24
C SER A 366 -1.30 -2.85 11.70
N THR A 367 -1.76 -3.67 10.75
CA THR A 367 -2.07 -5.09 10.95
C THR A 367 -1.22 -5.97 10.04
N ILE A 368 -1.28 -7.29 10.20
CA ILE A 368 -0.68 -8.22 9.24
C ILE A 368 -1.22 -7.97 7.83
N GLY A 369 -2.54 -7.77 7.69
CA GLY A 369 -3.17 -7.51 6.40
C GLY A 369 -2.64 -6.27 5.70
N THR A 370 -2.39 -5.18 6.43
CA THR A 370 -1.81 -3.96 5.83
C THR A 370 -0.31 -4.10 5.57
N MET A 371 0.43 -4.81 6.42
CA MET A 371 1.88 -5.02 6.21
C MET A 371 2.17 -5.90 5.00
N THR A 372 1.26 -6.80 4.66
CA THR A 372 1.38 -7.76 3.55
C THR A 372 0.69 -7.28 2.27
N GLU A 373 0.01 -6.12 2.33
CA GLU A 373 -0.84 -5.55 1.28
C GLU A 373 -2.05 -6.44 0.90
N ILE A 374 -2.24 -7.58 1.59
CA ILE A 374 -3.39 -8.49 1.38
C ILE A 374 -4.70 -7.77 1.66
N TYR A 375 -4.72 -6.90 2.67
CA TYR A 375 -5.93 -6.14 3.00
C TYR A 375 -6.36 -5.21 1.86
N ASP A 376 -5.43 -4.67 1.09
CA ASP A 376 -5.74 -3.78 -0.04
C ASP A 376 -6.41 -4.52 -1.18
N PHE A 377 -5.96 -5.74 -1.47
CA PHE A 377 -6.64 -6.61 -2.43
C PHE A 377 -8.00 -7.10 -1.92
N LEU A 378 -8.15 -7.35 -0.61
CA LEU A 378 -9.47 -7.68 -0.04
C LEU A 378 -10.45 -6.52 -0.14
N ARG A 379 -9.99 -5.28 0.05
CA ARG A 379 -10.82 -4.08 -0.14
C ARG A 379 -11.37 -3.99 -1.57
N LEU A 380 -10.55 -4.32 -2.56
CA LEU A 380 -10.96 -4.39 -3.97
C LEU A 380 -11.99 -5.49 -4.21
N LEU A 381 -11.76 -6.69 -3.68
CA LEU A 381 -12.71 -7.80 -3.77
C LEU A 381 -14.08 -7.42 -3.20
N TYR A 382 -14.12 -6.83 -2.00
CA TYR A 382 -15.37 -6.44 -1.34
C TYR A 382 -16.04 -5.22 -1.99
N ALA A 383 -15.29 -4.28 -2.55
CA ALA A 383 -15.86 -3.16 -3.28
C ALA A 383 -16.55 -3.60 -4.58
N HIS A 384 -15.97 -4.57 -5.29
CA HIS A 384 -16.51 -5.02 -6.59
C HIS A 384 -17.53 -6.15 -6.50
N GLN A 385 -17.35 -7.11 -5.58
CA GLN A 385 -18.20 -8.31 -5.48
C GLN A 385 -19.06 -8.35 -4.21
N GLY A 386 -18.94 -7.36 -3.35
CA GLY A 386 -19.65 -7.31 -2.07
C GLY A 386 -21.14 -7.03 -2.21
N VAL A 387 -21.95 -7.82 -1.52
CA VAL A 387 -23.38 -7.54 -1.33
C VAL A 387 -23.55 -6.78 -0.02
N ALA A 388 -24.06 -5.55 -0.09
CA ALA A 388 -24.25 -4.72 1.10
C ALA A 388 -25.63 -4.91 1.73
N TYR A 389 -25.66 -4.87 3.06
CA TYR A 389 -26.87 -4.87 3.86
C TYR A 389 -26.96 -3.59 4.70
N CYS A 390 -28.19 -3.13 4.91
CA CYS A 390 -28.50 -1.98 5.75
C CYS A 390 -28.07 -2.25 7.20
N PRO A 391 -27.22 -1.40 7.82
CA PRO A 391 -26.78 -1.61 9.20
C PRO A 391 -27.90 -1.56 10.24
N GLU A 392 -29.02 -0.90 9.92
CA GLU A 392 -30.15 -0.72 10.84
C GLU A 392 -31.24 -1.78 10.65
N SER A 393 -31.61 -2.08 9.41
CA SER A 393 -32.71 -3.02 9.12
C SER A 393 -32.24 -4.43 8.75
N GLY A 394 -30.97 -4.62 8.39
CA GLY A 394 -30.42 -5.88 7.88
C GLY A 394 -30.88 -6.24 6.46
N GLU A 395 -31.69 -5.39 5.82
CA GLU A 395 -32.19 -5.62 4.46
C GLU A 395 -31.10 -5.36 3.42
N LYS A 396 -31.17 -6.09 2.29
CA LYS A 396 -30.21 -5.95 1.20
C LYS A 396 -30.32 -4.57 0.55
N ILE A 397 -29.18 -3.94 0.33
CA ILE A 397 -29.05 -2.70 -0.43
C ILE A 397 -28.89 -3.08 -1.90
N GLU A 398 -29.76 -2.57 -2.75
CA GLU A 398 -29.79 -2.88 -4.18
C GLU A 398 -30.14 -1.64 -5.00
N SER A 399 -30.05 -1.76 -6.32
CA SER A 399 -30.58 -0.72 -7.20
C SER A 399 -32.10 -0.66 -7.08
N ILE A 400 -32.64 0.50 -6.77
CA ILE A 400 -34.09 0.75 -6.72
C ILE A 400 -34.54 1.43 -8.02
N SER A 401 -35.72 1.08 -8.49
CA SER A 401 -36.30 1.70 -9.67
C SER A 401 -36.88 3.08 -9.34
N LYS A 402 -37.03 3.93 -10.35
CA LYS A 402 -37.62 5.27 -10.18
C LYS A 402 -39.06 5.17 -9.67
N GLU A 403 -39.81 4.16 -10.12
CA GLU A 403 -41.17 3.86 -9.68
C GLU A 403 -41.20 3.56 -8.17
N SER A 404 -40.23 2.80 -7.67
CA SER A 404 -40.14 2.50 -6.22
C SER A 404 -39.92 3.75 -5.38
N VAL A 405 -39.21 4.76 -5.90
CA VAL A 405 -39.07 6.06 -5.21
C VAL A 405 -40.38 6.82 -5.22
N VAL A 406 -41.11 6.82 -6.35
CA VAL A 406 -42.44 7.44 -6.43
C VAL A 406 -43.38 6.80 -5.41
N ASP A 407 -43.45 5.47 -5.36
CA ASP A 407 -44.29 4.74 -4.42
C ASP A 407 -43.97 5.11 -2.97
N HIS A 408 -42.68 5.21 -2.63
CA HIS A 408 -42.24 5.64 -1.30
C HIS A 408 -42.67 7.08 -0.99
N LEU A 409 -42.47 8.02 -1.90
CA LEU A 409 -42.88 9.43 -1.70
C LEU A 409 -44.41 9.58 -1.60
N MET A 410 -45.17 8.70 -2.24
CA MET A 410 -46.63 8.65 -2.14
C MET A 410 -47.12 8.11 -0.79
N THR A 411 -46.25 7.49 0.04
CA THR A 411 -46.58 7.13 1.43
C THR A 411 -46.56 8.31 2.40
N LEU A 412 -45.99 9.46 1.99
CA LEU A 412 -45.95 10.67 2.81
C LEU A 412 -47.37 11.28 2.96
N PRO A 413 -47.63 12.03 4.05
CA PRO A 413 -48.94 12.64 4.28
C PRO A 413 -49.41 13.52 3.12
N GLU A 414 -50.72 13.54 2.86
CA GLU A 414 -51.28 14.38 1.80
C GLU A 414 -50.96 15.87 2.04
N LYS A 415 -50.70 16.62 0.96
CA LYS A 415 -50.27 18.02 0.93
C LYS A 415 -48.83 18.30 1.39
N THR A 416 -48.04 17.27 1.68
CA THR A 416 -46.59 17.42 1.91
C THR A 416 -45.94 18.07 0.68
N ARG A 417 -45.19 19.16 0.89
CA ARG A 417 -44.48 19.88 -0.18
C ARG A 417 -43.09 19.31 -0.35
N LEU A 418 -42.76 18.94 -1.58
CA LEU A 418 -41.49 18.34 -1.98
C LEU A 418 -40.76 19.27 -2.94
N HIS A 419 -39.47 19.49 -2.69
CA HIS A 419 -38.57 20.03 -3.71
C HIS A 419 -37.65 18.91 -4.20
N ILE A 420 -37.69 18.64 -5.50
CA ILE A 420 -36.79 17.67 -6.14
C ILE A 420 -35.51 18.40 -6.52
N LEU A 421 -34.39 17.97 -5.95
CA LEU A 421 -33.11 18.64 -6.01
C LEU A 421 -32.04 17.73 -6.62
N THR A 422 -31.14 18.26 -7.46
CA THR A 422 -29.98 17.48 -7.97
C THR A 422 -28.68 18.27 -7.78
N PRO A 423 -27.58 17.65 -7.29
CA PRO A 423 -26.36 18.36 -6.94
C PRO A 423 -25.61 18.88 -8.18
N ILE A 424 -25.14 20.12 -8.15
CA ILE A 424 -24.32 20.69 -9.23
C ILE A 424 -22.87 20.81 -8.77
N LYS A 425 -21.95 20.20 -9.53
CA LYS A 425 -20.50 20.34 -9.31
C LYS A 425 -19.94 21.50 -10.14
N VAL A 426 -19.20 22.39 -9.47
CA VAL A 426 -18.44 23.47 -10.10
C VAL A 426 -16.99 23.01 -10.26
N SER A 427 -16.51 22.92 -11.50
CA SER A 427 -15.14 22.46 -11.78
C SER A 427 -14.10 23.51 -11.37
N ARG A 428 -12.90 23.07 -10.96
CA ARG A 428 -11.81 23.99 -10.59
C ARG A 428 -11.44 24.91 -11.77
N GLY A 429 -11.56 26.22 -11.55
CA GLY A 429 -11.24 27.24 -12.55
C GLY A 429 -12.41 27.65 -13.45
N GLN A 430 -13.58 27.01 -13.32
CA GLN A 430 -14.79 27.43 -14.05
C GLN A 430 -15.50 28.56 -13.28
N PRO A 431 -15.78 29.71 -13.91
CA PRO A 431 -16.58 30.77 -13.31
C PRO A 431 -18.02 30.29 -13.05
N PHE A 432 -18.57 30.64 -11.89
CA PHE A 432 -19.93 30.25 -11.53
C PHE A 432 -20.98 30.91 -12.43
N GLU A 433 -20.72 32.13 -12.93
CA GLU A 433 -21.66 32.82 -13.83
C GLU A 433 -21.91 32.07 -15.14
N GLU A 434 -20.93 31.30 -15.64
CA GLU A 434 -21.10 30.47 -16.84
C GLU A 434 -22.09 29.33 -16.59
N ILE A 435 -22.00 28.69 -15.42
CA ILE A 435 -22.92 27.62 -15.00
C ILE A 435 -24.33 28.19 -14.81
N GLN A 436 -24.43 29.33 -14.12
CA GLN A 436 -25.70 30.03 -13.90
C GLN A 436 -26.38 30.37 -15.23
N THR A 437 -25.64 30.93 -16.19
CA THR A 437 -26.16 31.27 -17.52
C THR A 437 -26.64 30.03 -18.27
N ALA A 438 -25.88 28.93 -18.22
CA ALA A 438 -26.25 27.68 -18.86
C ALA A 438 -27.55 27.08 -18.26
N LEU A 439 -27.72 27.15 -16.95
CA LEU A 439 -28.92 26.67 -16.26
C LEU A 439 -30.16 27.50 -16.62
N ILE A 440 -30.01 28.83 -16.71
CA ILE A 440 -31.09 29.73 -17.16
C ILE A 440 -31.48 29.42 -18.61
N GLN A 441 -30.50 29.20 -19.50
CA GLN A 441 -30.75 28.84 -20.91
C GLN A 441 -31.46 27.48 -21.04
N GLN A 442 -31.26 26.57 -20.09
CA GLN A 442 -31.97 25.28 -20.01
C GLN A 442 -33.36 25.40 -19.37
N GLY A 443 -33.76 26.59 -18.91
CA GLY A 443 -35.08 26.88 -18.37
C GLY A 443 -35.23 26.67 -16.86
N PHE A 444 -34.13 26.48 -16.12
CA PHE A 444 -34.18 26.39 -14.67
C PHE A 444 -34.27 27.77 -14.01
N LEU A 445 -35.05 27.86 -12.93
CA LEU A 445 -35.34 29.14 -12.25
C LEU A 445 -34.64 29.30 -10.91
N ARG A 446 -34.35 28.19 -10.20
CA ARG A 446 -33.91 28.25 -8.79
C ARG A 446 -32.82 27.26 -8.47
N VAL A 447 -31.97 27.64 -7.52
CA VAL A 447 -30.97 26.77 -6.90
C VAL A 447 -31.09 26.86 -5.38
N ARG A 448 -30.61 25.84 -4.68
CA ARG A 448 -30.42 25.84 -3.23
C ARG A 448 -28.92 25.84 -2.94
N LEU A 449 -28.43 26.86 -2.25
CA LEU A 449 -27.04 27.02 -1.85
C LEU A 449 -26.95 27.02 -0.32
N ASN A 450 -26.24 26.05 0.25
CA ASN A 450 -26.01 25.92 1.70
C ASN A 450 -27.31 25.98 2.53
N GLY A 451 -28.40 25.37 2.03
CA GLY A 451 -29.71 25.32 2.67
C GLY A 451 -30.69 26.43 2.29
N GLU A 452 -30.22 27.54 1.70
CA GLU A 452 -31.07 28.67 1.29
C GLU A 452 -31.40 28.62 -0.21
N TYR A 453 -32.60 29.05 -0.59
CA TYR A 453 -33.08 29.04 -1.96
C TYR A 453 -32.88 30.41 -2.63
N PHE A 454 -32.32 30.41 -3.83
CA PHE A 454 -32.06 31.61 -4.63
C PHE A 454 -32.67 31.47 -6.03
N GLU A 455 -33.16 32.58 -6.59
CA GLU A 455 -33.56 32.65 -7.99
C GLU A 455 -32.31 32.89 -8.86
N LEU A 456 -32.23 32.19 -9.99
CA LEU A 456 -31.04 32.20 -10.85
C LEU A 456 -30.87 33.53 -11.59
N ASP A 457 -31.93 34.31 -11.77
CA ASP A 457 -31.96 35.62 -12.42
C ASP A 457 -31.62 36.79 -11.47
N GLU A 458 -31.92 36.67 -10.18
CA GLU A 458 -31.62 37.69 -9.16
C GLU A 458 -30.17 37.63 -8.62
N GLY A 459 -29.42 36.58 -8.99
CA GLY A 459 -28.02 36.38 -8.61
C GLY A 459 -27.83 35.51 -7.36
N VAL A 460 -26.88 34.58 -7.42
CA VAL A 460 -26.62 33.61 -6.35
C VAL A 460 -25.29 33.93 -5.66
N PRO A 461 -25.24 34.06 -4.31
CA PRO A 461 -24.04 34.46 -3.58
C PRO A 461 -23.01 33.32 -3.41
N TYR A 462 -22.50 32.78 -4.53
CA TYR A 462 -21.53 31.68 -4.54
C TYR A 462 -20.11 32.14 -4.22
N LYS A 463 -19.41 31.45 -3.30
CA LYS A 463 -18.04 31.78 -2.87
C LYS A 463 -17.05 30.63 -3.13
N PRO A 464 -16.21 30.67 -4.16
CA PRO A 464 -15.39 29.51 -4.58
C PRO A 464 -14.32 29.07 -3.57
N GLN A 465 -13.92 29.94 -2.62
CA GLN A 465 -12.95 29.59 -1.58
C GLN A 465 -13.54 28.82 -0.39
N ARG A 466 -14.87 28.62 -0.35
CA ARG A 466 -15.56 27.88 0.70
C ARG A 466 -16.10 26.57 0.17
N LYS A 467 -16.27 25.58 1.06
CA LYS A 467 -17.05 24.38 0.75
C LYS A 467 -18.52 24.80 0.62
N ASN A 468 -19.09 24.63 -0.58
CA ASN A 468 -20.47 24.99 -0.88
C ASN A 468 -21.26 23.73 -1.25
N GLU A 469 -22.48 23.63 -0.73
CA GLU A 469 -23.48 22.65 -1.15
C GLU A 469 -24.46 23.32 -2.10
N LEU A 470 -24.38 23.00 -3.39
CA LEU A 470 -25.17 23.61 -4.43
C LEU A 470 -26.07 22.56 -5.10
N PHE A 471 -27.37 22.81 -5.06
CA PHE A 471 -28.38 21.96 -5.67
C PHE A 471 -29.24 22.74 -6.66
N LEU A 472 -29.56 22.14 -7.79
CA LEU A 472 -30.57 22.64 -8.73
C LEU A 472 -31.97 22.25 -8.24
N VAL A 473 -32.92 23.17 -8.26
CA VAL A 473 -34.33 22.82 -8.03
C VAL A 473 -34.95 22.37 -9.35
N VAL A 474 -35.19 21.06 -9.49
CA VAL A 474 -35.73 20.43 -10.71
C VAL A 474 -37.24 20.63 -10.80
N ASP A 475 -37.98 20.29 -9.73
CA ASP A 475 -39.42 20.53 -9.65
C ASP A 475 -39.86 20.75 -8.19
N ARG A 476 -41.06 21.32 -8.02
CA ARG A 476 -41.72 21.55 -6.73
C ARG A 476 -43.12 20.96 -6.80
N ILE A 477 -43.34 19.90 -6.04
CA ILE A 477 -44.55 19.08 -6.14
C ILE A 477 -45.18 18.97 -4.74
N ALA A 478 -46.51 19.00 -4.66
CA ALA A 478 -47.22 18.69 -3.43
C ALA A 478 -47.89 17.32 -3.57
N ILE A 479 -47.74 16.45 -2.56
CA ILE A 479 -48.33 15.10 -2.56
C ILE A 479 -49.86 15.21 -2.60
N ARG A 480 -50.47 14.62 -3.64
CA ARG A 480 -51.91 14.49 -3.87
C ARG A 480 -52.17 13.24 -4.72
N PRO A 481 -53.35 12.62 -4.65
CA PRO A 481 -53.70 11.53 -5.56
C PRO A 481 -53.56 11.96 -7.04
N GLY A 482 -52.90 11.16 -7.88
CA GLY A 482 -52.75 11.45 -9.32
C GLY A 482 -51.48 12.22 -9.72
N VAL A 483 -50.57 12.53 -8.80
CA VAL A 483 -49.30 13.23 -9.10
C VAL A 483 -48.11 12.30 -9.39
N GLU A 484 -48.34 10.99 -9.41
CA GLU A 484 -47.31 9.93 -9.54
C GLU A 484 -46.52 10.10 -10.84
N LYS A 485 -47.21 10.41 -11.95
CA LYS A 485 -46.57 10.62 -13.25
C LYS A 485 -45.62 11.83 -13.24
N ARG A 486 -46.03 12.93 -12.59
CA ARG A 486 -45.20 14.15 -12.51
C ARG A 486 -44.00 13.94 -11.58
N LEU A 487 -44.19 13.22 -10.48
CA LEU A 487 -43.09 12.79 -9.60
C LEU A 487 -42.06 11.95 -10.37
N PHE A 488 -42.54 10.99 -11.17
CA PHE A 488 -41.68 10.15 -12.00
C PHE A 488 -40.84 10.97 -12.98
N GLU A 489 -41.47 11.89 -13.72
CA GLU A 489 -40.80 12.78 -14.68
C GLU A 489 -39.75 13.67 -13.99
N ALA A 490 -40.06 14.23 -12.82
CA ALA A 490 -39.12 15.04 -12.06
C ALA A 490 -37.92 14.23 -11.53
N ILE A 491 -38.15 13.01 -11.04
CA ILE A 491 -37.09 12.08 -10.59
C ILE A 491 -36.21 11.65 -11.78
N GLU A 492 -36.83 11.36 -12.92
CA GLU A 492 -36.11 11.03 -14.15
C GLU A 492 -35.20 12.18 -14.58
N GLN A 493 -35.72 13.41 -14.61
CA GLN A 493 -34.93 14.58 -14.97
C GLN A 493 -33.79 14.81 -13.96
N ALA A 494 -34.08 14.73 -12.66
CA ALA A 494 -33.08 14.92 -11.60
C ALA A 494 -31.94 13.89 -11.67
N SER A 495 -32.26 12.62 -11.96
CA SER A 495 -31.28 11.54 -12.09
C SER A 495 -30.46 11.61 -13.40
N GLN A 496 -31.05 12.08 -14.51
CA GLN A 496 -30.34 12.20 -15.79
C GLN A 496 -29.35 13.36 -15.83
N LEU A 497 -29.66 14.48 -15.16
CA LEU A 497 -28.85 15.71 -15.22
C LEU A 497 -27.42 15.50 -14.72
N THR A 498 -27.25 14.75 -13.63
CA THR A 498 -25.96 14.64 -12.93
C THR A 498 -25.44 13.20 -12.89
N LYS A 499 -26.28 12.20 -13.21
CA LYS A 499 -26.01 10.76 -12.98
C LYS A 499 -25.58 10.44 -11.54
N GLU A 500 -25.87 11.34 -10.62
CA GLU A 500 -25.54 11.28 -9.20
C GLU A 500 -26.81 11.11 -8.37
N PRO A 501 -26.68 10.80 -7.06
CA PRO A 501 -27.81 10.83 -6.15
C PRO A 501 -28.52 12.19 -6.19
N PHE A 502 -29.85 12.16 -6.09
CA PHE A 502 -30.68 13.37 -6.01
C PHE A 502 -31.30 13.47 -4.62
N THR A 503 -31.75 14.65 -4.23
CA THR A 503 -32.33 14.91 -2.90
C THR A 503 -33.79 15.33 -3.06
N VAL A 504 -34.66 14.86 -2.20
CA VAL A 504 -36.04 15.32 -2.08
C VAL A 504 -36.18 16.04 -0.74
N ALA A 505 -36.22 17.36 -0.78
CA ALA A 505 -36.39 18.17 0.42
C ALA A 505 -37.87 18.19 0.82
N THR A 506 -38.15 17.80 2.05
CA THR A 506 -39.44 17.90 2.72
C THR A 506 -39.42 19.06 3.73
N PRO A 507 -40.54 19.43 4.37
CA PRO A 507 -40.54 20.44 5.43
C PRO A 507 -39.73 20.03 6.68
N GLU A 508 -39.53 18.73 6.90
CA GLU A 508 -38.90 18.18 8.10
C GLU A 508 -37.43 17.83 7.86
N GLU A 509 -37.13 17.21 6.71
CA GLU A 509 -35.80 16.70 6.38
C GLU A 509 -35.52 16.61 4.88
N ASP A 510 -34.24 16.44 4.54
CA ASP A 510 -33.76 16.16 3.19
C ASP A 510 -33.58 14.65 2.98
N LEU A 511 -34.38 14.07 2.10
CA LEU A 511 -34.30 12.64 1.75
C LEU A 511 -33.35 12.45 0.56
N LEU A 512 -32.19 11.84 0.78
CA LEU A 512 -31.26 11.50 -0.30
C LEU A 512 -31.72 10.22 -1.02
N PHE A 513 -31.84 10.26 -2.35
CA PHE A 513 -32.16 9.13 -3.22
C PHE A 513 -30.99 8.79 -4.16
N ASN A 514 -30.51 7.56 -4.08
CA ASN A 514 -29.47 6.97 -4.92
C ASN A 514 -30.06 5.72 -5.56
N LEU A 515 -30.50 5.84 -6.81
CA LEU A 515 -31.16 4.74 -7.53
C LEU A 515 -30.26 3.51 -7.68
N ALA A 516 -28.94 3.68 -7.63
CA ALA A 516 -28.00 2.57 -7.73
C ALA A 516 -27.84 1.80 -6.41
N PHE A 517 -28.16 2.40 -5.26
CA PHE A 517 -27.75 1.86 -3.95
C PHE A 517 -28.67 2.31 -2.80
N ALA A 518 -29.80 1.60 -2.63
CA ALA A 518 -30.81 1.89 -1.61
C ALA A 518 -31.49 0.64 -1.04
N VAL A 519 -32.16 0.81 0.09
CA VAL A 519 -33.02 -0.20 0.71
C VAL A 519 -34.42 -0.06 0.14
N LYS A 520 -34.90 -1.09 -0.56
CA LYS A 520 -36.18 -1.04 -1.29
C LYS A 520 -37.39 -0.69 -0.42
N LYS A 521 -37.45 -1.20 0.82
CA LYS A 521 -38.61 -1.04 1.71
C LYS A 521 -38.66 0.33 2.38
N THR A 522 -37.51 0.83 2.84
CA THR A 522 -37.43 2.09 3.59
C THR A 522 -37.10 3.28 2.71
N GLY A 523 -36.65 3.07 1.47
CA GLY A 523 -36.17 4.13 0.57
C GLY A 523 -34.82 4.72 0.99
N LYS A 524 -34.24 4.27 2.11
CA LYS A 524 -32.98 4.78 2.65
C LYS A 524 -31.81 4.45 1.74
N THR A 525 -30.92 5.42 1.54
CA THR A 525 -29.81 5.30 0.59
C THR A 525 -28.46 5.28 1.25
N TYR A 526 -27.50 4.72 0.51
CA TYR A 526 -26.12 4.62 0.93
C TYR A 526 -25.19 5.11 -0.20
N PRO A 527 -23.99 5.60 0.14
CA PRO A 527 -22.96 5.87 -0.86
C PRO A 527 -22.55 4.55 -1.55
N PRO A 528 -22.10 4.60 -2.82
CA PRO A 528 -21.61 3.40 -3.50
C PRO A 528 -20.40 2.81 -2.78
N LEU A 529 -20.24 1.48 -2.88
CA LEU A 529 -19.07 0.80 -2.34
C LEU A 529 -17.83 1.17 -3.14
N THR A 530 -16.83 1.69 -2.45
CA THR A 530 -15.49 1.95 -2.99
C THR A 530 -14.45 1.21 -2.16
N PRO A 531 -13.22 1.03 -2.65
CA PRO A 531 -12.14 0.49 -1.82
C PRO A 531 -11.88 1.33 -0.56
N HIS A 532 -12.23 2.62 -0.55
CA HIS A 532 -12.14 3.49 0.62
C HIS A 532 -13.19 3.17 1.69
N THR A 533 -14.39 2.72 1.29
CA THR A 533 -15.43 2.23 2.21
C THR A 533 -14.90 1.11 3.12
N PHE A 534 -13.94 0.32 2.63
CA PHE A 534 -13.32 -0.78 3.35
C PHE A 534 -11.95 -0.43 3.96
N SER A 535 -11.55 0.85 3.97
CA SER A 535 -10.29 1.28 4.57
C SER A 535 -10.53 1.88 5.95
N PHE A 536 -10.08 1.20 7.01
CA PHE A 536 -10.09 1.76 8.35
C PHE A 536 -9.07 2.91 8.57
N ASN A 537 -8.26 3.23 7.54
CA ASN A 537 -7.38 4.40 7.55
C ASN A 537 -7.99 5.63 6.84
N ALA A 538 -9.12 5.47 6.16
CA ALA A 538 -9.85 6.53 5.49
C ALA A 538 -11.09 6.95 6.29
N ASP A 539 -11.44 8.22 6.25
CA ASP A 539 -12.61 8.76 6.98
C ASP A 539 -13.91 8.06 6.53
N GLU A 540 -14.01 7.73 5.24
CA GLU A 540 -15.14 7.01 4.67
C GLU A 540 -15.32 5.61 5.26
N GLY A 541 -14.23 4.89 5.54
CA GLY A 541 -14.25 3.47 5.92
C GLY A 541 -14.05 3.19 7.40
N MET A 542 -13.54 4.16 8.17
CA MET A 542 -13.20 3.94 9.57
C MET A 542 -14.43 3.93 10.49
N CYS A 543 -14.37 3.12 11.55
CA CYS A 543 -15.33 3.20 12.64
C CYS A 543 -15.25 4.59 13.29
N PRO A 544 -16.36 5.34 13.42
CA PRO A 544 -16.35 6.70 13.95
C PRO A 544 -15.96 6.74 15.45
N ASP A 545 -16.27 5.68 16.21
CA ASP A 545 -16.08 5.68 17.66
C ASP A 545 -14.65 5.35 18.11
N CYS A 546 -13.89 4.63 17.28
CA CYS A 546 -12.47 4.33 17.54
C CYS A 546 -11.52 4.90 16.48
N LEU A 547 -12.05 5.67 15.52
CA LEU A 547 -11.28 6.26 14.42
C LEU A 547 -10.38 5.23 13.72
N GLY A 548 -10.93 4.04 13.46
CA GLY A 548 -10.22 2.94 12.78
C GLY A 548 -9.16 2.21 13.60
N LEU A 549 -9.02 2.46 14.91
CA LEU A 549 -8.08 1.74 15.78
C LEU A 549 -8.55 0.31 16.08
N GLY A 550 -9.87 0.11 16.21
CA GLY A 550 -10.48 -1.16 16.64
C GLY A 550 -10.45 -1.38 18.15
N PHE A 551 -9.72 -0.56 18.90
CA PHE A 551 -9.70 -0.58 20.34
C PHE A 551 -9.91 0.81 20.91
N GLN A 552 -10.38 0.88 22.15
CA GLN A 552 -10.47 2.09 22.95
C GLN A 552 -9.58 1.94 24.18
N TRP A 553 -8.92 3.02 24.56
CA TRP A 553 -8.15 3.09 25.81
C TRP A 553 -9.07 3.64 26.89
N GLY A 554 -9.39 2.84 27.90
CA GLY A 554 -10.40 3.23 28.87
C GLY A 554 -10.49 2.31 30.07
N ALA A 555 -11.42 2.65 30.97
CA ALA A 555 -11.81 1.81 32.08
C ALA A 555 -12.41 0.53 31.50
N ASN A 556 -11.68 -0.58 31.54
CA ASN A 556 -12.23 -1.84 31.06
C ASN A 556 -13.12 -2.45 32.13
N LEU A 557 -14.31 -1.88 32.29
CA LEU A 557 -15.31 -2.35 33.22
C LEU A 557 -15.85 -3.73 32.82
N LEU A 558 -15.81 -4.06 31.52
CA LEU A 558 -16.35 -5.29 30.91
C LEU A 558 -15.68 -6.58 31.39
N ILE A 559 -14.39 -6.53 31.75
CA ILE A 559 -13.66 -7.72 32.23
C ILE A 559 -13.93 -7.99 33.72
N HIS A 560 -14.59 -7.06 34.41
CA HIS A 560 -14.88 -7.19 35.84
C HIS A 560 -16.36 -7.51 36.04
N ASP A 561 -16.70 -8.81 36.16
CA ASP A 561 -18.08 -9.28 36.39
C ASP A 561 -18.76 -8.55 37.56
N LYS A 562 -18.00 -8.27 38.62
CA LYS A 562 -18.48 -7.53 39.81
C LYS A 562 -18.77 -6.05 39.55
N ILE A 563 -18.17 -5.46 38.52
CA ILE A 563 -18.42 -4.09 38.08
C ILE A 563 -19.58 -4.09 37.08
N MET A 564 -19.59 -5.02 36.13
CA MET A 564 -20.69 -5.16 35.15
C MET A 564 -22.04 -5.44 35.79
N ALA A 565 -22.05 -6.12 36.94
CA ALA A 565 -23.26 -6.37 37.72
C ALA A 565 -23.81 -5.13 38.46
N LEU A 566 -23.05 -4.02 38.53
CA LEU A 566 -23.52 -2.77 39.13
C LEU A 566 -24.46 -2.05 38.16
N SER A 567 -25.36 -1.22 38.71
CA SER A 567 -26.09 -0.24 37.91
C SER A 567 -25.21 0.95 37.55
N SER A 568 -25.67 1.79 36.61
CA SER A 568 -24.95 3.00 36.20
C SER A 568 -24.73 3.96 37.38
N TYR A 569 -25.72 4.08 38.28
CA TYR A 569 -25.60 4.86 39.52
C TYR A 569 -24.62 4.22 40.53
N ALA A 570 -24.77 2.93 40.83
CA ALA A 570 -23.91 2.23 41.78
C ALA A 570 -22.44 2.19 41.34
N LEU A 571 -22.18 2.23 40.02
CA LEU A 571 -20.84 2.37 39.47
C LEU A 571 -20.21 3.73 39.83
N ILE A 572 -20.91 4.84 39.58
CA ILE A 572 -20.37 6.18 39.85
C ILE A 572 -20.17 6.38 41.35
N GLU A 573 -21.12 5.95 42.17
CA GLU A 573 -21.01 6.00 43.64
C GLU A 573 -19.75 5.25 44.12
N LYS A 574 -19.48 4.07 43.56
CA LYS A 574 -18.29 3.27 43.90
C LYS A 574 -16.99 3.91 43.43
N LEU A 575 -16.97 4.55 42.26
CA LEU A 575 -15.77 5.16 41.67
C LEU A 575 -15.41 6.50 42.30
N TRP A 576 -16.40 7.30 42.68
CA TRP A 576 -16.23 8.68 43.15
C TRP A 576 -16.84 8.96 44.52
N LYS A 577 -16.93 7.93 45.38
CA LYS A 577 -17.53 8.03 46.72
C LYS A 577 -17.11 9.26 47.55
N GLU A 578 -15.84 9.65 47.48
CA GLU A 578 -15.31 10.81 48.23
C GLU A 578 -15.49 12.17 47.53
N GLU A 579 -15.80 12.16 46.23
CA GLU A 579 -15.94 13.36 45.38
C GLU A 579 -17.40 13.62 44.93
N MET A 580 -18.32 12.70 45.24
CA MET A 580 -19.74 12.79 44.89
C MET A 580 -20.48 13.78 45.81
N THR A 581 -20.56 15.03 45.38
CA THR A 581 -21.42 16.04 46.03
C THR A 581 -22.86 15.90 45.58
N THR A 582 -23.82 16.45 46.34
CA THR A 582 -25.25 16.46 45.97
C THR A 582 -25.47 17.05 44.57
N VAL A 583 -24.71 18.10 44.24
CA VAL A 583 -24.74 18.72 42.90
C VAL A 583 -24.22 17.78 41.81
N ALA A 584 -23.13 17.05 42.06
CA ALA A 584 -22.57 16.12 41.08
C ALA A 584 -23.53 14.95 40.81
N GLU A 585 -24.22 14.49 41.84
CA GLU A 585 -25.25 13.45 41.75
C GLU A 585 -26.46 13.93 40.93
N GLU A 586 -27.01 15.11 41.23
CA GLU A 586 -28.13 15.69 40.49
C GLU A 586 -27.78 15.90 39.01
N VAL A 587 -26.57 16.39 38.70
CA VAL A 587 -26.10 16.55 37.32
C VAL A 587 -25.96 15.20 36.61
N PHE A 588 -25.51 14.15 37.30
CA PHE A 588 -25.38 12.82 36.72
C PHE A 588 -26.75 12.17 36.46
N LEU A 589 -27.71 12.32 37.38
CA LEU A 589 -29.09 11.86 37.16
C LEU A 589 -29.77 12.61 36.02
N ALA A 590 -29.57 13.93 35.93
CA ALA A 590 -30.06 14.73 34.81
C ALA A 590 -29.48 14.30 33.46
N PHE A 591 -28.20 13.89 33.43
CA PHE A 591 -27.59 13.26 32.25
C PHE A 591 -28.32 11.97 31.85
N LEU A 592 -28.50 11.05 32.80
CA LEU A 592 -29.15 9.76 32.56
C LEU A 592 -30.58 9.95 32.04
N GLU A 593 -31.35 10.86 32.66
CA GLU A 593 -32.70 11.20 32.22
C GLU A 593 -32.73 11.78 30.80
N THR A 594 -31.80 12.71 30.50
CA THR A 594 -31.71 13.35 29.16
C THR A 594 -31.42 12.35 28.05
N GLU A 595 -30.59 11.33 28.33
CA GLU A 595 -30.24 10.28 27.37
C GLU A 595 -31.18 9.07 27.42
N GLY A 596 -32.16 9.05 28.33
CA GLY A 596 -33.10 7.94 28.52
C GLY A 596 -32.46 6.67 29.10
N ILE A 597 -31.39 6.80 29.87
CA ILE A 597 -30.68 5.68 30.51
C ILE A 597 -31.25 5.46 31.92
N ASP A 598 -31.68 4.23 32.21
CA ASP A 598 -32.16 3.87 33.54
C ASP A 598 -31.00 3.78 34.57
N PRO A 599 -31.03 4.54 35.69
CA PRO A 599 -29.98 4.53 36.71
C PRO A 599 -29.80 3.18 37.42
N ASP A 600 -30.83 2.34 37.44
CA ASP A 600 -30.85 1.07 38.20
C ASP A 600 -30.56 -0.16 37.33
N THR A 601 -30.59 -0.01 36.01
CA THR A 601 -30.29 -1.10 35.09
C THR A 601 -28.80 -1.50 35.20
N PRO A 602 -28.49 -2.80 35.42
CA PRO A 602 -27.11 -3.29 35.44
C PRO A 602 -26.37 -3.00 34.12
N LEU A 603 -25.08 -2.67 34.19
CA LEU A 603 -24.29 -2.28 33.02
C LEU A 603 -24.27 -3.35 31.91
N TYR A 604 -24.34 -4.64 32.26
CA TYR A 604 -24.38 -5.74 31.27
C TYR A 604 -25.69 -5.81 30.48
N ALA A 605 -26.77 -5.22 31.02
CA ALA A 605 -28.10 -5.21 30.42
C ALA A 605 -28.36 -3.93 29.60
N LEU A 606 -27.51 -2.90 29.75
CA LEU A 606 -27.62 -1.67 28.98
C LEU A 606 -27.35 -1.92 27.48
N PRO A 607 -28.15 -1.35 26.57
CA PRO A 607 -27.83 -1.28 25.15
C PRO A 607 -26.43 -0.67 24.90
N VAL A 608 -25.74 -1.15 23.87
CA VAL A 608 -24.37 -0.72 23.54
C VAL A 608 -24.27 0.81 23.37
N LYS A 609 -25.31 1.44 22.82
CA LYS A 609 -25.38 2.89 22.63
C LYS A 609 -25.36 3.64 23.97
N GLU A 610 -26.16 3.19 24.93
CA GLU A 610 -26.27 3.80 26.27
C GLU A 610 -24.97 3.59 27.07
N LEU A 611 -24.41 2.38 27.00
CA LEU A 611 -23.12 2.09 27.62
C LEU A 611 -21.98 2.95 27.01
N GLN A 612 -22.03 3.21 25.70
CA GLN A 612 -21.09 4.12 25.03
C GLN A 612 -21.24 5.56 25.50
N LEU A 613 -22.47 6.07 25.65
CA LEU A 613 -22.72 7.41 26.19
C LEU A 613 -22.18 7.55 27.63
N LEU A 614 -22.41 6.54 28.47
CA LEU A 614 -21.89 6.51 29.84
C LEU A 614 -20.35 6.54 29.86
N LEU A 615 -19.70 5.69 29.05
CA LEU A 615 -18.25 5.53 29.05
C LEU A 615 -17.48 6.66 28.35
N ASN A 616 -17.98 7.12 27.19
CA ASN A 616 -17.26 8.03 26.29
C ASN A 616 -17.84 9.45 26.24
N GLY A 617 -18.97 9.69 26.89
CA GLY A 617 -19.58 11.01 27.00
C GLY A 617 -20.75 11.21 26.04
N SER A 618 -21.54 12.26 26.30
CA SER A 618 -22.61 12.73 25.43
C SER A 618 -22.36 14.18 25.00
N LYS A 619 -22.76 14.50 23.77
CA LYS A 619 -22.78 15.88 23.25
C LYS A 619 -24.08 16.60 23.57
N THR A 620 -25.07 15.91 24.13
CA THR A 620 -26.36 16.51 24.46
C THR A 620 -26.17 17.47 25.64
N PRO A 621 -26.59 18.74 25.49
CA PRO A 621 -26.47 19.73 26.55
C PRO A 621 -27.47 19.43 27.67
N ILE A 622 -26.99 19.42 28.90
CA ILE A 622 -27.77 19.31 30.13
C ILE A 622 -27.89 20.71 30.72
N GLN A 623 -29.11 21.16 31.01
CA GLN A 623 -29.35 22.44 31.68
C GLN A 623 -29.43 22.20 33.18
N TYR A 624 -28.54 22.83 33.95
CA TYR A 624 -28.56 22.77 35.40
C TYR A 624 -28.16 24.13 35.98
N ASP A 625 -29.03 24.71 36.81
CA ASP A 625 -28.84 26.01 37.47
C ASP A 625 -28.36 27.15 36.54
N GLY A 626 -28.97 27.24 35.34
CA GLY A 626 -28.62 28.25 34.33
C GLY A 626 -27.30 28.01 33.59
N MET A 627 -26.60 26.90 33.87
CA MET A 627 -25.40 26.46 33.15
C MET A 627 -25.75 25.34 32.16
N THR A 628 -25.08 25.38 31.00
CA THR A 628 -25.13 24.29 30.02
C THR A 628 -23.92 23.39 30.18
N LEU A 629 -24.16 22.15 30.62
CA LEU A 629 -23.14 21.15 30.90
C LEU A 629 -23.21 20.01 29.87
N THR A 630 -22.12 19.27 29.69
CA THR A 630 -22.07 18.06 28.86
C THR A 630 -21.37 16.95 29.60
N TRP A 631 -21.91 15.73 29.55
CA TRP A 631 -21.28 14.57 30.16
C TRP A 631 -20.01 14.18 29.39
N VAL A 632 -18.86 14.21 30.07
CA VAL A 632 -17.55 13.95 29.44
C VAL A 632 -17.18 12.47 29.34
N GLY A 633 -17.87 11.58 30.06
CA GLY A 633 -17.59 10.14 30.06
C GLY A 633 -16.53 9.67 31.05
N ILE A 634 -16.70 8.44 31.54
CA ILE A 634 -15.81 7.78 32.51
C ILE A 634 -14.40 7.58 31.95
N ASN A 635 -14.26 7.18 30.68
CA ASN A 635 -12.96 6.96 30.04
C ASN A 635 -12.14 8.24 29.96
N HIS A 636 -12.79 9.36 29.64
CA HIS A 636 -12.14 10.66 29.60
C HIS A 636 -11.70 11.11 31.00
N ALA A 637 -12.55 10.92 32.01
CA ALA A 637 -12.22 11.19 33.40
C ALA A 637 -11.00 10.36 33.86
N PHE A 638 -10.97 9.06 33.58
CA PHE A 638 -9.86 8.18 33.96
C PHE A 638 -8.56 8.54 33.23
N SER A 639 -8.62 8.86 31.94
CA SER A 639 -7.46 9.33 31.16
C SER A 639 -6.86 10.60 31.76
N ARG A 640 -7.72 11.55 32.19
CA ARG A 640 -7.28 12.77 32.88
C ARG A 640 -6.63 12.45 34.23
N ILE A 641 -7.26 11.61 35.05
CA ILE A 641 -6.72 11.24 36.38
C ILE A 641 -5.39 10.48 36.24
N ALA A 642 -5.23 9.61 35.26
CA ALA A 642 -3.97 8.92 35.00
C ALA A 642 -2.82 9.89 34.68
N LYS A 643 -3.10 10.99 33.95
CA LYS A 643 -2.11 12.00 33.58
C LYS A 643 -1.82 13.02 34.69
N THR A 644 -2.86 13.52 35.36
CA THR A 644 -2.76 14.69 36.26
C THR A 644 -3.20 14.43 37.70
N GLY A 645 -3.77 13.27 38.02
CA GLY A 645 -4.30 12.94 39.34
C GLY A 645 -3.24 12.76 40.43
N LYS A 646 -3.66 12.69 41.69
CA LYS A 646 -2.77 12.40 42.84
C LYS A 646 -2.24 10.97 42.74
N ARG A 647 -1.05 10.69 43.28
CA ARG A 647 -0.39 9.37 43.20
C ARG A 647 -1.29 8.21 43.64
N GLN A 648 -2.00 8.38 44.75
CA GLN A 648 -2.90 7.38 45.32
C GLN A 648 -4.09 7.07 44.39
N GLN A 649 -4.65 8.07 43.70
CA GLN A 649 -5.72 7.88 42.71
C GLN A 649 -5.19 7.19 41.44
N ARG A 650 -3.97 7.54 41.00
CA ARG A 650 -3.33 6.87 39.85
C ARG A 650 -3.09 5.39 40.13
N GLU A 651 -2.59 5.03 41.31
CA GLU A 651 -2.35 3.63 41.68
C GLU A 651 -3.65 2.79 41.68
N THR A 652 -4.81 3.39 41.97
CA THR A 652 -6.12 2.73 41.92
C THR A 652 -6.71 2.62 40.50
N ILE A 653 -6.51 3.64 39.65
CA ILE A 653 -7.12 3.70 38.30
C ILE A 653 -6.25 3.02 37.24
N MET A 654 -4.93 3.05 37.39
CA MET A 654 -4.02 2.50 36.38
C MET A 654 -4.21 1.00 36.10
N PRO A 655 -4.60 0.14 37.07
CA PRO A 655 -4.99 -1.25 36.81
C PRO A 655 -6.31 -1.41 36.03
N LEU A 656 -7.20 -0.41 36.05
CA LEU A 656 -8.48 -0.42 35.34
C LEU A 656 -8.34 0.06 33.88
N LEU A 657 -7.25 0.76 33.57
CA LEU A 657 -6.94 1.26 32.23
C LEU A 657 -6.25 0.17 31.40
N GLN A 658 -6.95 -0.35 30.41
CA GLN A 658 -6.41 -1.31 29.45
C GLN A 658 -7.04 -1.10 28.07
N GLU A 659 -6.38 -1.65 27.06
CA GLU A 659 -6.93 -1.67 25.69
C GLU A 659 -8.13 -2.63 25.64
N THR A 660 -9.27 -2.12 25.19
CA THR A 660 -10.49 -2.91 25.00
C THR A 660 -10.89 -2.91 23.54
N PRO A 661 -11.41 -4.04 23.00
CA PRO A 661 -12.06 -4.01 21.70
C PRO A 661 -13.16 -2.94 21.71
N CYS A 662 -13.18 -2.09 20.68
CA CYS A 662 -14.19 -1.05 20.55
C CYS A 662 -15.58 -1.69 20.51
N LEU A 663 -16.50 -1.29 21.38
CA LEU A 663 -17.82 -1.91 21.48
C LEU A 663 -18.66 -1.76 20.20
N SER A 664 -18.48 -0.65 19.48
CA SER A 664 -19.26 -0.34 18.28
C SER A 664 -18.85 -1.15 17.05
N CYS A 665 -17.56 -1.46 16.90
CA CYS A 665 -17.04 -2.25 15.77
C CYS A 665 -16.54 -3.62 16.16
N GLN A 666 -16.53 -3.95 17.45
CA GLN A 666 -16.03 -5.21 18.02
C GLN A 666 -14.60 -5.57 17.55
N GLY A 667 -13.77 -4.56 17.30
CA GLY A 667 -12.40 -4.76 16.81
C GLY A 667 -12.25 -4.80 15.28
N GLU A 668 -13.33 -4.75 14.51
CA GLU A 668 -13.29 -4.79 13.03
C GLU A 668 -12.76 -3.49 12.40
N ARG A 669 -12.67 -2.40 13.16
CA ARG A 669 -12.12 -1.08 12.73
C ARG A 669 -12.92 -0.33 11.67
N LEU A 670 -13.91 -0.98 11.05
CA LEU A 670 -14.68 -0.47 9.93
C LEU A 670 -15.97 0.25 10.35
N ASN A 671 -16.47 1.12 9.47
CA ASN A 671 -17.77 1.78 9.62
C ASN A 671 -18.94 0.76 9.59
N PRO A 672 -20.16 1.15 10.01
CA PRO A 672 -21.31 0.23 10.02
C PRO A 672 -21.68 -0.37 8.66
N LEU A 673 -21.63 0.41 7.56
CA LEU A 673 -21.98 -0.06 6.21
C LEU A 673 -21.02 -1.16 5.74
N ALA A 674 -19.71 -0.93 5.84
CA ALA A 674 -18.66 -1.85 5.41
C ALA A 674 -18.69 -3.18 6.18
N ARG A 675 -19.05 -3.15 7.47
CA ARG A 675 -19.24 -4.36 8.28
C ARG A 675 -20.45 -5.18 7.84
N GLY A 676 -21.42 -4.55 7.21
CA GLY A 676 -22.61 -5.18 6.62
C GLY A 676 -22.42 -5.64 5.18
N VAL A 677 -21.20 -5.63 4.62
CA VAL A 677 -20.97 -6.13 3.25
C VAL A 677 -20.41 -7.54 3.28
N GLU A 678 -21.01 -8.44 2.50
CA GLU A 678 -20.62 -9.84 2.44
C GLU A 678 -20.16 -10.24 1.03
N VAL A 679 -19.11 -11.06 0.99
CA VAL A 679 -18.72 -11.83 -0.20
C VAL A 679 -18.89 -13.29 0.17
N ASN A 680 -19.70 -14.04 -0.58
CA ASN A 680 -19.98 -15.46 -0.35
C ASN A 680 -20.35 -15.79 1.12
N GLY A 681 -21.17 -14.92 1.74
CA GLY A 681 -21.66 -15.08 3.12
C GLY A 681 -20.70 -14.68 4.25
N LEU A 682 -19.56 -14.05 3.94
CA LEU A 682 -18.59 -13.58 4.93
C LEU A 682 -18.31 -12.08 4.79
N THR A 683 -18.33 -11.36 5.91
CA THR A 683 -17.94 -9.95 5.97
C THR A 683 -16.43 -9.79 5.99
N LEU A 684 -15.92 -8.64 5.56
CA LEU A 684 -14.47 -8.39 5.51
C LEU A 684 -13.80 -8.51 6.89
N GLY A 685 -14.46 -7.99 7.94
CA GLY A 685 -13.96 -8.08 9.31
C GLY A 685 -13.87 -9.52 9.80
N LYS A 686 -14.89 -10.34 9.55
CA LYS A 686 -14.89 -11.78 9.88
C LYS A 686 -13.80 -12.53 9.12
N LEU A 687 -13.68 -12.29 7.80
CA LEU A 687 -12.64 -12.91 6.97
C LEU A 687 -11.23 -12.57 7.49
N CYS A 688 -11.00 -11.32 7.89
CA CYS A 688 -9.71 -10.88 8.44
C CYS A 688 -9.42 -11.45 9.83
N ALA A 689 -10.44 -11.88 10.58
CA ALA A 689 -10.30 -12.51 11.89
C ALA A 689 -9.97 -14.01 11.82
N LEU A 690 -10.23 -14.67 10.69
CA LEU A 690 -9.90 -16.07 10.48
C LEU A 690 -8.37 -16.30 10.47
N PRO A 691 -7.91 -17.52 10.83
CA PRO A 691 -6.54 -17.95 10.55
C PRO A 691 -6.21 -17.87 9.05
N LEU A 692 -4.98 -17.51 8.68
CA LEU A 692 -4.53 -17.39 7.28
C LEU A 692 -4.73 -18.69 6.48
N SER A 693 -4.67 -19.85 7.14
CA SER A 693 -5.03 -21.15 6.56
C SER A 693 -6.48 -21.20 6.09
N GLU A 694 -7.41 -20.74 6.92
CA GLU A 694 -8.84 -20.68 6.60
C GLU A 694 -9.16 -19.57 5.61
N THR A 695 -8.52 -18.40 5.74
CA THR A 695 -8.63 -17.31 4.77
C THR A 695 -8.20 -17.77 3.37
N LEU A 696 -7.08 -18.51 3.25
CA LEU A 696 -6.65 -19.07 1.98
C LEU A 696 -7.69 -20.04 1.41
N SER A 697 -8.22 -20.95 2.23
CA SER A 697 -9.26 -21.88 1.79
C SER A 697 -10.53 -21.16 1.34
N PHE A 698 -10.89 -20.04 1.96
CA PHE A 698 -12.02 -19.22 1.53
C PHE A 698 -11.77 -18.61 0.16
N ILE A 699 -10.63 -17.95 -0.05
CA ILE A 699 -10.29 -17.31 -1.33
C ILE A 699 -10.23 -18.33 -2.48
N GLN A 700 -9.66 -19.51 -2.24
CA GLN A 700 -9.57 -20.58 -3.26
C GLN A 700 -10.94 -21.18 -3.65
N LYS A 701 -11.97 -21.02 -2.81
CA LYS A 701 -13.32 -21.51 -3.08
C LYS A 701 -14.20 -20.46 -3.77
N LEU A 702 -13.70 -19.24 -3.97
CA LEU A 702 -14.45 -18.21 -4.68
C LEU A 702 -14.66 -18.63 -6.15
N PRO A 703 -15.82 -18.33 -6.74
CA PRO A 703 -16.01 -18.49 -8.17
C PRO A 703 -15.07 -17.55 -8.94
N PRO A 704 -14.73 -17.87 -10.21
CA PRO A 704 -13.91 -16.99 -11.02
C PRO A 704 -14.62 -15.66 -11.26
N PHE A 705 -13.91 -14.55 -11.07
CA PHE A 705 -14.42 -13.20 -11.29
C PHE A 705 -13.61 -12.51 -12.39
N PRO A 706 -14.05 -12.53 -13.67
CA PRO A 706 -13.23 -12.09 -14.82
C PRO A 706 -12.63 -10.68 -14.70
N LEU A 707 -13.34 -9.74 -14.05
CA LEU A 707 -12.88 -8.35 -13.90
C LEU A 707 -11.72 -8.20 -12.90
N ILE A 708 -11.63 -9.10 -11.92
CA ILE A 708 -10.68 -9.01 -10.80
C ILE A 708 -9.92 -10.33 -10.58
N GLN A 709 -9.85 -11.20 -11.59
CA GLN A 709 -9.24 -12.53 -11.44
C GLN A 709 -7.75 -12.41 -11.07
N ASP A 710 -7.03 -11.48 -11.69
CA ASP A 710 -5.62 -11.20 -11.35
C ASP A 710 -5.46 -10.79 -9.87
N VAL A 711 -6.43 -10.07 -9.30
CA VAL A 711 -6.43 -9.68 -7.88
C VAL A 711 -6.58 -10.91 -6.98
N ILE A 712 -7.44 -11.86 -7.35
CA ILE A 712 -7.64 -13.12 -6.61
C ILE A 712 -6.38 -13.97 -6.69
N ASP A 713 -5.77 -14.08 -7.87
CA ASP A 713 -4.58 -14.89 -8.07
C ASP A 713 -3.39 -14.34 -7.24
N GLN A 714 -3.25 -13.01 -7.17
CA GLN A 714 -2.29 -12.33 -6.30
C GLN A 714 -2.59 -12.56 -4.80
N LEU A 715 -3.86 -12.48 -4.39
CA LEU A 715 -4.29 -12.80 -3.03
C LEU A 715 -3.95 -14.24 -2.65
N THR A 716 -4.29 -15.21 -3.50
CA THR A 716 -4.02 -16.62 -3.29
C THR A 716 -2.52 -16.89 -3.18
N SER A 717 -1.70 -16.29 -4.06
CA SER A 717 -0.25 -16.43 -4.03
C SER A 717 0.35 -15.91 -2.71
N ARG A 718 -0.03 -14.69 -2.28
CA ARG A 718 0.47 -14.08 -1.04
C ARG A 718 0.05 -14.86 0.22
N LEU A 719 -1.22 -15.28 0.28
CA LEU A 719 -1.73 -16.09 1.39
C LEU A 719 -1.07 -17.48 1.44
N SER A 720 -0.91 -18.12 0.28
CA SER A 720 -0.21 -19.41 0.17
C SER A 720 1.22 -19.31 0.67
N PHE A 721 1.92 -18.23 0.30
CA PHE A 721 3.27 -17.99 0.76
C PHE A 721 3.37 -17.80 2.28
N LEU A 722 2.49 -16.99 2.87
CA LEU A 722 2.45 -16.81 4.34
C LEU A 722 2.19 -18.13 5.08
N ASN A 723 1.33 -18.99 4.53
CA ASN A 723 1.10 -20.32 5.09
C ASN A 723 2.32 -21.23 4.93
N HIS A 724 3.01 -21.17 3.80
CA HIS A 724 4.23 -21.95 3.54
C HIS A 724 5.32 -21.65 4.58
N ILE A 725 5.55 -20.37 4.89
CA ILE A 725 6.56 -19.96 5.89
C ILE A 725 6.11 -20.12 7.36
N GLY A 726 4.98 -20.79 7.60
CA GLY A 726 4.50 -21.16 8.94
C GLY A 726 3.87 -20.00 9.73
N LEU A 727 3.14 -19.13 9.05
CA LEU A 727 2.31 -18.08 9.66
C LEU A 727 0.81 -18.38 9.55
N ASP A 728 0.44 -19.60 9.18
CA ASP A 728 -0.92 -20.09 8.91
C ASP A 728 -1.91 -19.95 10.08
N TYR A 729 -1.39 -19.83 11.30
CA TYR A 729 -2.16 -19.64 12.54
C TYR A 729 -2.50 -18.18 12.86
N LEU A 730 -1.92 -17.23 12.12
CA LEU A 730 -2.16 -15.80 12.32
C LEU A 730 -3.45 -15.36 11.65
N SER A 731 -3.99 -14.19 12.04
CA SER A 731 -5.12 -13.55 11.35
C SER A 731 -4.69 -12.23 10.72
N LEU A 732 -5.32 -11.82 9.62
CA LEU A 732 -5.00 -10.55 8.96
C LEU A 732 -5.31 -9.33 9.84
N SER A 733 -6.25 -9.45 10.78
CA SER A 733 -6.61 -8.42 11.75
C SER A 733 -5.63 -8.29 12.91
N ARG A 734 -4.69 -9.25 13.08
CA ARG A 734 -3.72 -9.21 14.18
C ARG A 734 -2.86 -7.95 14.09
N SER A 735 -2.80 -7.23 15.20
CA SER A 735 -2.09 -5.96 15.32
C SER A 735 -0.57 -6.17 15.20
N ALA A 736 0.08 -5.39 14.33
CA ALA A 736 1.52 -5.53 14.04
C ALA A 736 2.42 -5.41 15.29
N PRO A 737 2.17 -4.50 16.26
CA PRO A 737 2.92 -4.43 17.51
C PRO A 737 2.89 -5.70 18.36
N THR A 738 1.91 -6.60 18.17
CA THR A 738 1.77 -7.83 18.96
C THR A 738 2.59 -9.00 18.40
N LEU A 739 3.28 -8.80 17.28
CA LEU A 739 4.08 -9.82 16.61
C LEU A 739 5.43 -10.00 17.32
N SER A 740 5.85 -11.25 17.45
CA SER A 740 7.23 -11.58 17.82
C SER A 740 8.20 -11.17 16.73
N GLY A 741 9.47 -10.93 17.08
CA GLY A 741 10.51 -10.56 16.09
C GLY A 741 10.56 -11.51 14.89
N GLY A 742 10.51 -12.83 15.14
CA GLY A 742 10.49 -13.83 14.07
C GLY A 742 9.22 -13.83 13.21
N GLU A 743 8.03 -13.55 13.78
CA GLU A 743 6.80 -13.38 13.00
C GLU A 743 6.90 -12.15 12.08
N THR A 744 7.32 -11.01 12.62
CA THR A 744 7.55 -9.77 11.88
C THR A 744 8.54 -9.97 10.73
N GLN A 745 9.63 -10.67 10.99
CA GLN A 745 10.65 -10.94 9.99
C GLN A 745 10.14 -11.78 8.82
N ARG A 746 9.38 -12.84 9.12
CA ARG A 746 8.75 -13.70 8.10
C ARG A 746 7.69 -12.96 7.30
N ILE A 747 6.92 -12.07 7.93
CA ILE A 747 5.97 -11.19 7.22
C ILE A 747 6.70 -10.25 6.27
N HIS A 748 7.83 -9.66 6.68
CA HIS A 748 8.63 -8.83 5.79
C HIS A 748 9.22 -9.64 4.64
N LEU A 749 9.72 -10.85 4.89
CA LEU A 749 10.19 -11.75 3.82
C LEU A 749 9.08 -12.06 2.81
N ALA A 750 7.87 -12.36 3.29
CA ALA A 750 6.71 -12.59 2.44
C ALA A 750 6.36 -11.41 1.56
N ARG A 751 6.36 -10.21 2.13
CA ARG A 751 6.13 -8.98 1.37
C ARG A 751 7.15 -8.82 0.24
N GLN A 752 8.41 -9.12 0.50
CA GLN A 752 9.49 -8.97 -0.48
C GLN A 752 9.43 -10.01 -1.60
N LEU A 753 8.97 -11.23 -1.30
CA LEU A 753 8.72 -12.23 -2.34
C LEU A 753 7.50 -11.88 -3.20
N GLY A 754 6.48 -11.26 -2.61
CA GLY A 754 5.30 -10.78 -3.32
C GLY A 754 5.51 -9.53 -4.19
N SER A 755 6.61 -8.78 -4.00
CA SER A 755 6.89 -7.56 -4.78
C SER A 755 7.56 -7.85 -6.13
N GLY A 756 8.10 -9.06 -6.34
CA GLY A 756 8.75 -9.44 -7.59
C GLY A 756 10.04 -8.67 -7.90
N LEU A 757 10.66 -8.03 -6.91
CA LEU A 757 11.90 -7.28 -7.09
C LEU A 757 13.05 -8.22 -7.48
N THR A 758 13.86 -7.77 -8.45
CA THR A 758 15.03 -8.49 -8.95
C THR A 758 16.27 -7.59 -8.92
N GLY A 759 17.47 -8.18 -8.83
CA GLY A 759 18.72 -7.42 -8.79
C GLY A 759 19.00 -6.67 -7.48
N CYS A 760 18.20 -6.90 -6.43
CA CYS A 760 18.38 -6.31 -5.11
C CYS A 760 19.39 -7.08 -4.24
N LEU A 761 19.98 -6.37 -3.27
CA LEU A 761 20.76 -6.97 -2.18
C LEU A 761 19.90 -7.05 -0.91
N TYR A 762 19.50 -8.23 -0.50
CA TYR A 762 18.78 -8.45 0.74
C TYR A 762 19.76 -8.70 1.88
N VAL A 763 19.66 -7.92 2.96
CA VAL A 763 20.49 -8.07 4.15
C VAL A 763 19.62 -8.51 5.33
N LEU A 764 19.80 -9.76 5.81
CA LEU A 764 18.90 -10.39 6.80
C LEU A 764 19.60 -10.64 8.15
N ASP A 765 18.90 -10.36 9.25
CA ASP A 765 19.44 -10.50 10.61
C ASP A 765 18.84 -11.73 11.31
N GLU A 766 19.60 -12.82 11.36
CA GLU A 766 19.25 -14.08 12.04
C GLU A 766 17.80 -14.53 11.79
N PRO A 767 17.41 -14.83 10.52
CA PRO A 767 16.03 -15.12 10.13
C PRO A 767 15.40 -16.36 10.78
N THR A 768 16.22 -17.21 11.39
CA THR A 768 15.82 -18.41 12.14
C THR A 768 15.43 -18.12 13.59
N ILE A 769 15.62 -16.90 14.10
CA ILE A 769 15.29 -16.56 15.50
C ILE A 769 13.80 -16.81 15.79
N GLY A 770 13.55 -17.48 16.91
CA GLY A 770 12.19 -17.78 17.36
C GLY A 770 11.45 -18.79 16.47
N LEU A 771 12.14 -19.40 15.50
CA LEU A 771 11.62 -20.45 14.65
C LEU A 771 11.98 -21.81 15.24
N HIS A 772 11.00 -22.73 15.22
CA HIS A 772 11.25 -24.11 15.63
C HIS A 772 12.03 -24.84 14.52
N PRO A 773 13.01 -25.70 14.82
CA PRO A 773 13.84 -26.37 13.81
C PRO A 773 13.05 -27.09 12.71
N HIS A 774 11.86 -27.62 13.04
CA HIS A 774 10.94 -28.22 12.06
C HIS A 774 10.55 -27.28 10.89
N ASN A 775 10.52 -25.96 11.13
CA ASN A 775 10.12 -24.96 10.15
C ASN A 775 11.32 -24.30 9.45
N ASN A 776 12.57 -24.61 9.84
CA ASN A 776 13.76 -24.01 9.23
C ASN A 776 13.88 -24.37 7.75
N GLU A 777 13.50 -25.58 7.36
CA GLU A 777 13.54 -26.04 5.97
C GLU A 777 12.66 -25.17 5.06
N ARG A 778 11.42 -24.87 5.47
CA ARG A 778 10.50 -24.02 4.71
C ARG A 778 11.00 -22.59 4.57
N LEU A 779 11.63 -22.05 5.61
CA LEU A 779 12.28 -20.74 5.54
C LEU A 779 13.46 -20.76 4.56
N ASN A 780 14.27 -21.80 4.59
CA ASN A 780 15.41 -21.96 3.70
C ASN A 780 14.98 -22.06 2.23
N GLU A 781 13.90 -22.77 1.94
CA GLU A 781 13.28 -22.80 0.60
C GLU A 781 12.84 -21.40 0.15
N ALA A 782 12.21 -20.61 1.03
CA ALA A 782 11.82 -19.24 0.72
C ALA A 782 13.02 -18.33 0.42
N LEU A 783 14.12 -18.48 1.16
CA LEU A 783 15.37 -17.73 0.91
C LEU A 783 16.02 -18.13 -0.41
N ILE A 784 15.98 -19.43 -0.75
CA ILE A 784 16.41 -19.97 -2.04
C ILE A 784 15.58 -19.38 -3.18
N HIS A 785 14.26 -19.34 -3.03
CA HIS A 785 13.37 -18.76 -4.03
C HIS A 785 13.65 -17.26 -4.21
N LEU A 786 13.86 -16.51 -3.12
CA LEU A 786 14.20 -15.08 -3.21
C LEU A 786 15.49 -14.84 -4.00
N ARG A 787 16.49 -15.72 -3.83
CA ARG A 787 17.73 -15.73 -4.64
C ARG A 787 17.43 -16.03 -6.10
N GLU A 788 16.60 -17.04 -6.39
CA GLU A 788 16.29 -17.50 -7.75
C GLU A 788 15.55 -16.45 -8.59
N LEU A 789 14.84 -15.51 -7.96
CA LEU A 789 14.31 -14.30 -8.61
C LEU A 789 15.42 -13.34 -9.11
N GLY A 790 16.70 -13.67 -8.94
CA GLY A 790 17.83 -12.86 -9.39
C GLY A 790 18.36 -11.89 -8.34
N ASN A 791 18.09 -12.16 -7.05
CA ASN A 791 18.56 -11.34 -5.95
C ASN A 791 19.80 -11.92 -5.27
N THR A 792 20.55 -11.06 -4.58
CA THR A 792 21.71 -11.46 -3.76
C THR A 792 21.33 -11.38 -2.29
N LEU A 793 21.64 -12.40 -1.50
CA LEU A 793 21.32 -12.44 -0.07
C LEU A 793 22.62 -12.40 0.75
N LEU A 794 22.70 -11.49 1.71
CA LEU A 794 23.74 -11.42 2.73
C LEU A 794 23.07 -11.51 4.10
N MET A 795 23.30 -12.58 4.85
CA MET A 795 22.60 -12.77 6.14
C MET A 795 23.57 -13.01 7.29
N VAL A 796 23.19 -12.58 8.48
CA VAL A 796 23.88 -12.94 9.74
C VAL A 796 23.18 -14.16 10.32
N GLU A 797 23.92 -15.24 10.57
CA GLU A 797 23.29 -16.50 10.96
C GLU A 797 24.24 -17.48 11.71
N HIS A 798 23.67 -18.31 12.59
CA HIS A 798 24.36 -19.29 13.46
C HIS A 798 23.79 -20.72 13.44
N ASP A 799 22.58 -20.93 12.91
CA ASP A 799 21.91 -22.21 12.72
C ASP A 799 22.64 -23.12 11.70
N PRO A 800 22.97 -24.37 12.10
CA PRO A 800 23.63 -25.32 11.23
C PRO A 800 22.85 -25.72 9.97
N LEU A 801 21.50 -25.63 9.94
CA LEU A 801 20.72 -25.98 8.75
C LEU A 801 20.78 -24.84 7.72
N THR A 802 20.67 -23.59 8.16
CA THR A 802 20.79 -22.42 7.28
C THR A 802 22.20 -22.28 6.69
N LEU A 803 23.24 -22.59 7.46
CA LEU A 803 24.61 -22.62 6.94
C LEU A 803 24.83 -23.64 5.80
N GLN A 804 23.94 -24.62 5.61
CA GLN A 804 24.04 -25.61 4.52
C GLN A 804 23.61 -25.05 3.16
N ILE A 805 22.69 -24.09 3.14
CA ILE A 805 22.23 -23.46 1.89
C ILE A 805 23.14 -22.31 1.43
N ALA A 806 24.14 -21.95 2.25
CA ALA A 806 25.08 -20.89 1.95
C ALA A 806 26.01 -21.27 0.80
N ASP A 807 26.06 -20.42 -0.22
CA ASP A 807 27.06 -20.50 -1.29
C ASP A 807 28.43 -19.99 -0.79
N ARG A 808 28.44 -19.01 0.12
CA ARG A 808 29.64 -18.42 0.73
C ARG A 808 29.42 -18.13 2.20
N ILE A 809 30.40 -18.42 3.05
CA ILE A 809 30.37 -18.15 4.49
C ILE A 809 31.57 -17.28 4.86
N PHE A 810 31.31 -16.23 5.65
CA PHE A 810 32.28 -15.32 6.26
C PHE A 810 32.28 -15.55 7.77
N ASP A 811 33.33 -16.16 8.31
CA ASP A 811 33.43 -16.47 9.75
C ASP A 811 34.26 -15.41 10.48
N PHE A 812 33.58 -14.66 11.35
CA PHE A 812 34.14 -13.57 12.15
C PHE A 812 34.57 -14.07 13.53
N GLY A 813 35.68 -13.57 14.05
CA GLY A 813 36.09 -13.83 15.44
C GLY A 813 37.49 -14.43 15.53
N PRO A 814 37.79 -15.39 16.43
CA PRO A 814 36.92 -15.96 17.46
C PRO A 814 36.67 -15.03 18.65
N LYS A 815 37.31 -13.85 18.69
CA LYS A 815 37.15 -12.86 19.77
C LYS A 815 35.97 -11.92 19.51
N ALA A 816 35.54 -11.20 20.54
CA ALA A 816 34.41 -10.27 20.51
C ALA A 816 34.81 -8.86 20.96
N GLY A 817 33.95 -7.88 20.70
CA GLY A 817 34.17 -6.47 21.08
C GLY A 817 35.41 -5.89 20.43
N ARG A 818 36.20 -5.09 21.19
CA ARG A 818 37.45 -4.47 20.69
C ARG A 818 38.48 -5.48 20.18
N LEU A 819 38.42 -6.72 20.63
CA LEU A 819 39.35 -7.78 20.25
C LEU A 819 38.87 -8.59 19.04
N GLY A 820 37.59 -8.45 18.64
CA GLY A 820 37.01 -9.07 17.44
C GLY A 820 37.31 -8.29 16.16
N GLY A 821 36.43 -8.37 15.16
CA GLY A 821 36.51 -7.59 13.94
C GLY A 821 37.49 -8.11 12.89
N GLU A 822 37.85 -9.39 12.97
CA GLU A 822 38.71 -10.08 12.01
C GLU A 822 37.93 -11.19 11.31
N LEU A 823 38.19 -11.36 10.01
CA LEU A 823 37.68 -12.47 9.21
C LEU A 823 38.67 -13.65 9.29
N VAL A 824 38.27 -14.74 9.95
CA VAL A 824 39.14 -15.89 10.25
C VAL A 824 39.16 -16.91 9.14
N ALA A 825 38.01 -17.04 8.48
CA ALA A 825 37.81 -18.00 7.41
C ALA A 825 36.73 -17.48 6.46
N GLU A 826 36.93 -17.76 5.18
CA GLU A 826 35.99 -17.45 4.12
C GLU A 826 35.93 -18.65 3.16
N GLY A 827 34.75 -19.12 2.81
CA GLY A 827 34.61 -20.28 1.93
C GLY A 827 33.26 -20.97 1.98
N THR A 828 33.21 -22.18 1.47
CA THR A 828 32.07 -23.10 1.60
C THR A 828 32.02 -23.71 3.00
N LEU A 829 30.87 -24.30 3.37
CA LEU A 829 30.71 -25.02 4.64
C LEU A 829 31.74 -26.14 4.81
N ALA A 830 32.10 -26.84 3.73
CA ALA A 830 33.09 -27.92 3.76
C ALA A 830 34.51 -27.42 4.05
N GLU A 831 34.88 -26.27 3.47
CA GLU A 831 36.16 -25.60 3.73
C GLU A 831 36.22 -25.09 5.17
N LEU A 832 35.12 -24.51 5.66
CA LEU A 832 35.02 -24.01 7.03
C LEU A 832 35.23 -25.11 8.08
N LYS A 833 34.62 -26.29 7.90
CA LYS A 833 34.80 -27.46 8.79
C LYS A 833 36.26 -27.96 8.85
N LYS A 834 37.02 -27.77 7.77
CA LYS A 834 38.44 -28.14 7.68
C LYS A 834 39.36 -27.08 8.30
N ASN A 835 38.96 -25.81 8.30
CA ASN A 835 39.75 -24.71 8.83
C ASN A 835 39.95 -24.83 10.35
N LYS A 836 41.21 -24.86 10.80
CA LYS A 836 41.58 -25.01 12.23
C LYS A 836 41.37 -23.73 13.04
N ASN A 837 41.37 -22.57 12.38
CA ASN A 837 41.24 -21.27 13.04
C ASN A 837 39.75 -20.90 13.25
N SER A 838 38.85 -21.48 12.45
CA SER A 838 37.41 -21.27 12.57
C SER A 838 36.84 -21.96 13.81
N LEU A 839 36.37 -21.16 14.78
CA LEU A 839 35.65 -21.68 15.95
C LEU A 839 34.33 -22.34 15.52
N THR A 840 33.63 -21.71 14.58
CA THR A 840 32.37 -22.18 14.01
C THR A 840 32.58 -23.54 13.30
N GLY A 841 33.62 -23.66 12.49
CA GLY A 841 34.04 -24.91 11.84
C GLY A 841 34.37 -26.03 12.82
N ALA A 842 34.99 -25.72 13.97
CA ALA A 842 35.26 -26.70 15.01
C ALA A 842 33.99 -27.29 15.64
N TYR A 843 32.94 -26.49 15.84
CA TYR A 843 31.64 -26.98 16.32
C TYR A 843 30.88 -27.76 15.24
N LEU A 844 30.85 -27.25 14.00
CA LEU A 844 30.13 -27.88 12.88
C LEU A 844 30.76 -29.20 12.41
N SER A 845 32.05 -29.41 12.67
CA SER A 845 32.76 -30.68 12.40
C SER A 845 32.70 -31.67 13.57
N GLY A 846 32.14 -31.27 14.72
CA GLY A 846 32.10 -32.09 15.94
C GLY A 846 33.42 -32.16 16.71
N LYS A 847 34.49 -31.47 16.26
CA LYS A 847 35.76 -31.37 17.00
C LYS A 847 35.59 -30.69 18.36
N LYS A 848 34.63 -29.76 18.45
CA LYS A 848 34.12 -29.20 19.70
C LYS A 848 32.64 -29.54 19.82
N THR A 849 32.23 -29.96 21.01
CA THR A 849 30.83 -30.28 21.32
C THR A 849 30.39 -29.55 22.57
N LEU A 850 29.08 -29.30 22.68
CA LEU A 850 28.51 -28.77 23.91
C LEU A 850 28.61 -29.83 25.03
N PRO A 851 28.96 -29.42 26.26
CA PRO A 851 29.08 -30.35 27.38
C PRO A 851 27.71 -30.94 27.73
N GLN A 852 27.57 -32.27 27.62
CA GLN A 852 26.37 -32.98 28.06
C GLN A 852 26.56 -33.53 29.48
N ARG A 853 25.53 -33.38 30.33
CA ARG A 853 25.56 -33.95 31.68
C ARG A 853 25.36 -35.47 31.65
N LYS A 854 26.27 -36.20 32.29
CA LYS A 854 26.18 -37.66 32.44
C LYS A 854 24.96 -38.13 33.26
N LYS A 855 24.48 -37.32 34.23
CA LYS A 855 23.27 -37.59 35.03
C LYS A 855 22.37 -36.34 35.11
N ARG A 856 21.06 -36.52 34.89
CA ARG A 856 20.04 -35.45 35.00
C ARG A 856 19.63 -35.22 36.47
N ARG A 857 19.20 -34.00 36.81
CA ARG A 857 18.70 -33.68 38.16
C ARG A 857 17.28 -34.24 38.32
N THR A 858 16.94 -34.72 39.50
CA THR A 858 15.58 -35.12 39.90
C THR A 858 15.01 -34.12 40.89
N SER A 859 13.69 -33.89 40.86
CA SER A 859 13.01 -33.00 41.82
C SER A 859 11.92 -33.74 42.57
N LYS A 860 11.69 -33.34 43.83
CA LYS A 860 10.59 -33.83 44.68
C LYS A 860 9.45 -32.82 44.82
N THR A 861 9.64 -31.59 44.34
CA THR A 861 8.71 -30.47 44.51
C THR A 861 8.43 -29.82 43.16
N PHE A 862 7.17 -29.45 42.92
CA PHE A 862 6.71 -28.98 41.61
C PHE A 862 5.94 -27.68 41.75
N LEU A 863 6.09 -26.81 40.76
CA LEU A 863 5.22 -25.68 40.51
C LEU A 863 4.14 -26.16 39.54
N THR A 864 2.87 -26.09 39.94
CA THR A 864 1.75 -26.60 39.15
C THR A 864 0.96 -25.45 38.55
N ILE A 865 0.59 -25.60 37.28
CA ILE A 865 -0.39 -24.76 36.59
C ILE A 865 -1.56 -25.67 36.26
N LYS A 866 -2.73 -25.41 36.82
CA LYS A 866 -3.97 -26.17 36.58
C LYS A 866 -4.95 -25.33 35.79
N ASN A 867 -5.77 -26.01 35.02
CA ASN A 867 -6.88 -25.43 34.26
C ASN A 867 -6.49 -24.21 33.40
N ALA A 868 -5.32 -24.27 32.74
CA ALA A 868 -4.84 -23.14 31.94
C ALA A 868 -5.63 -23.02 30.62
N THR A 869 -6.42 -21.96 30.50
CA THR A 869 -7.35 -21.71 29.38
C THR A 869 -7.07 -20.41 28.63
N LYS A 870 -6.10 -19.61 29.09
CA LYS A 870 -5.81 -18.30 28.50
C LYS A 870 -5.36 -18.40 27.03
N HIS A 871 -5.86 -17.50 26.18
CA HIS A 871 -5.62 -17.48 24.74
C HIS A 871 -5.90 -18.83 24.05
N ASN A 872 -4.88 -19.49 23.50
CA ASN A 872 -5.04 -20.74 22.78
C ASN A 872 -4.73 -21.99 23.63
N LEU A 873 -4.57 -21.83 24.96
CA LEU A 873 -4.37 -22.95 25.86
C LEU A 873 -5.70 -23.70 26.07
N LYS A 874 -5.67 -25.03 25.91
CA LYS A 874 -6.87 -25.88 25.92
C LYS A 874 -7.08 -26.57 27.28
N ASN A 875 -7.34 -25.79 28.32
CA ASN A 875 -7.55 -26.27 29.69
C ASN A 875 -6.44 -27.22 30.18
N ILE A 876 -5.18 -26.82 29.98
CA ILE A 876 -4.04 -27.71 30.23
C ILE A 876 -3.63 -27.68 31.71
N THR A 877 -3.10 -28.81 32.18
CA THR A 877 -2.47 -28.92 33.51
C THR A 877 -1.01 -29.34 33.34
N VAL A 878 -0.09 -28.57 33.93
CA VAL A 878 1.35 -28.73 33.77
C VAL A 878 2.04 -28.66 35.14
N ALA A 879 2.95 -29.60 35.40
CA ALA A 879 3.80 -29.59 36.59
C ALA A 879 5.27 -29.33 36.19
N ILE A 880 5.85 -28.27 36.74
CA ILE A 880 7.22 -27.82 36.48
C ILE A 880 8.11 -28.23 37.66
N PRO A 881 9.11 -29.11 37.47
CA PRO A 881 9.97 -29.56 38.57
C PRO A 881 10.88 -28.43 39.06
N THR A 882 10.76 -28.09 40.34
CA THR A 882 11.62 -27.06 40.98
C THR A 882 13.07 -27.54 41.10
N LYS A 883 14.03 -26.62 41.24
CA LYS A 883 15.48 -26.92 41.34
C LYS A 883 16.07 -27.69 40.14
N THR A 884 15.41 -27.63 38.99
CA THR A 884 15.88 -28.21 37.73
C THR A 884 16.04 -27.13 36.66
N LEU A 885 16.75 -27.47 35.58
CA LEU A 885 16.74 -26.68 34.35
C LEU A 885 15.60 -27.22 33.49
N THR A 886 14.47 -26.52 33.46
CA THR A 886 13.29 -26.89 32.65
C THR A 886 13.25 -26.01 31.41
N CYS A 887 13.13 -26.63 30.24
CA CYS A 887 12.98 -25.95 28.96
C CYS A 887 11.54 -26.16 28.47
N VAL A 888 10.84 -25.07 28.15
CA VAL A 888 9.54 -25.13 27.46
C VAL A 888 9.79 -24.92 25.97
N THR A 889 9.47 -25.93 25.16
CA THR A 889 9.69 -25.95 23.71
C THR A 889 8.39 -26.20 22.95
N GLY A 890 8.41 -26.00 21.63
CA GLY A 890 7.26 -26.16 20.73
C GLY A 890 7.29 -25.16 19.57
N VAL A 891 6.49 -25.39 18.54
CA VAL A 891 6.36 -24.51 17.36
C VAL A 891 5.85 -23.11 17.72
N SER A 892 6.14 -22.10 16.88
CA SER A 892 5.60 -20.74 17.04
C SER A 892 4.07 -20.79 17.09
N GLY A 893 3.46 -19.96 17.95
CA GLY A 893 2.01 -19.99 18.18
C GLY A 893 1.51 -21.06 19.16
N SER A 894 2.33 -22.00 19.64
CA SER A 894 1.87 -23.10 20.52
C SER A 894 1.44 -22.72 21.96
N GLY A 895 1.39 -21.43 22.32
CA GLY A 895 1.00 -20.97 23.65
C GLY A 895 2.13 -20.88 24.70
N LYS A 896 3.40 -21.02 24.30
CA LYS A 896 4.56 -20.94 25.22
C LYS A 896 4.63 -19.62 26.00
N SER A 897 4.50 -18.50 25.29
CA SER A 897 4.55 -17.16 25.89
C SER A 897 3.37 -16.92 26.81
N THR A 898 2.18 -17.40 26.46
CA THR A 898 1.00 -17.34 27.33
C THR A 898 1.21 -18.11 28.62
N LEU A 899 1.74 -19.33 28.53
CA LEU A 899 2.00 -20.17 29.70
C LEU A 899 3.03 -19.54 30.66
N ILE A 900 4.12 -18.97 30.11
CA ILE A 900 5.23 -18.43 30.93
C ILE A 900 5.00 -16.97 31.34
N SER A 901 4.66 -16.09 30.40
CA SER A 901 4.57 -14.65 30.68
C SER A 901 3.21 -14.27 31.26
N ASP A 902 2.11 -14.80 30.72
CA ASP A 902 0.77 -14.36 31.13
C ASP A 902 0.21 -15.12 32.33
N LEU A 903 0.57 -16.39 32.49
CA LEU A 903 0.15 -17.18 33.65
C LEU A 903 1.26 -17.24 34.70
N LEU A 904 2.42 -17.83 34.38
CA LEU A 904 3.46 -18.10 35.37
C LEU A 904 4.06 -16.83 35.99
N ARG A 905 4.54 -15.90 35.17
CA ARG A 905 5.18 -14.66 35.64
C ARG A 905 4.19 -13.80 36.42
N LYS A 906 3.00 -13.55 35.88
CA LYS A 906 1.96 -12.75 36.56
C LYS A 906 1.53 -13.42 37.87
N GLY A 907 1.34 -14.74 37.89
CA GLY A 907 0.98 -15.49 39.10
C GLY A 907 2.00 -15.40 40.21
N VAL A 908 3.27 -15.63 39.88
CA VAL A 908 4.37 -15.52 40.85
C VAL A 908 4.51 -14.08 41.33
N GLN A 909 4.38 -13.08 40.45
CA GLN A 909 4.42 -11.66 40.85
C GLN A 909 3.29 -11.31 41.81
N SER A 910 2.05 -11.70 41.51
CA SER A 910 0.89 -11.45 42.37
C SER A 910 1.03 -12.11 43.74
N HIS A 911 1.51 -13.36 43.79
CA HIS A 911 1.78 -14.04 45.06
C HIS A 911 2.82 -13.29 45.90
N LEU A 912 3.96 -12.91 45.30
CA LEU A 912 5.01 -12.16 45.98
C LEU A 912 4.56 -10.77 46.44
N ALA A 913 3.71 -10.09 45.66
CA ALA A 913 3.17 -8.77 46.01
C ALA A 913 2.16 -8.83 47.16
N SER A 914 1.31 -9.86 47.18
CA SER A 914 0.27 -10.06 48.21
C SER A 914 0.82 -10.43 49.60
N ARG A 915 2.08 -10.88 49.69
CA ARG A 915 2.68 -11.50 50.90
C ARG A 915 1.81 -12.63 51.48
N SER A 916 0.98 -13.27 50.65
CA SER A 916 0.08 -14.34 51.08
C SER A 916 0.87 -15.56 51.55
N LYS A 917 0.38 -16.23 52.60
CA LYS A 917 0.89 -17.53 53.06
C LYS A 917 0.32 -18.70 52.26
N GLU A 918 -0.63 -18.46 51.36
CA GLU A 918 -1.26 -19.49 50.54
C GLU A 918 -0.32 -19.94 49.43
N ASP A 919 -0.15 -21.27 49.30
CA ASP A 919 0.74 -21.87 48.29
C ASP A 919 0.15 -21.85 46.87
N THR A 920 -1.08 -21.35 46.73
CA THR A 920 -1.88 -21.33 45.50
C THR A 920 -2.43 -19.94 45.21
N ILE A 921 -2.55 -19.59 43.94
CA ILE A 921 -3.19 -18.35 43.49
C ILE A 921 -4.03 -18.63 42.25
N THR A 922 -5.24 -18.07 42.20
CA THR A 922 -6.11 -18.13 41.01
C THR A 922 -5.92 -16.87 40.19
N LEU A 923 -5.69 -17.03 38.90
CA LEU A 923 -5.61 -15.94 37.92
C LEU A 923 -6.70 -16.10 36.87
N ASP A 924 -6.90 -15.02 36.11
CA ASP A 924 -7.62 -15.07 34.84
C ASP A 924 -6.97 -16.11 33.89
N GLY A 925 -7.68 -17.21 33.69
CA GLY A 925 -7.29 -18.30 32.80
C GLY A 925 -6.40 -19.40 33.40
N GLY A 926 -6.33 -19.56 34.73
CA GLY A 926 -5.72 -20.74 35.37
C GLY A 926 -5.38 -20.59 36.86
N GLU A 927 -5.07 -21.70 37.53
CA GLU A 927 -4.65 -21.76 38.94
C GLU A 927 -3.18 -22.16 39.04
N LEU A 928 -2.38 -21.45 39.84
CA LEU A 928 -0.99 -21.79 40.11
C LEU A 928 -0.82 -22.29 41.54
N GLY A 929 0.03 -23.30 41.73
CA GLY A 929 0.35 -23.90 43.03
C GLY A 929 1.84 -24.25 43.18
N GLY A 930 2.33 -24.42 44.40
CA GLY A 930 3.75 -24.65 44.68
C GLY A 930 4.59 -23.37 44.67
N LEU A 931 3.95 -22.23 44.98
CA LEU A 931 4.54 -20.88 44.94
C LEU A 931 5.41 -20.57 46.16
N SER A 932 5.15 -21.23 47.30
CA SER A 932 5.90 -21.09 48.55
C SER A 932 7.39 -21.44 48.43
N ALA A 933 7.78 -22.14 47.36
CA ALA A 933 9.17 -22.46 47.05
C ALA A 933 9.99 -21.25 46.56
N PHE A 934 9.37 -20.07 46.35
CA PHE A 934 10.00 -18.92 45.73
C PHE A 934 9.81 -17.63 46.54
N ASN A 935 10.91 -16.92 46.79
CA ASN A 935 10.97 -15.68 47.58
C ASN A 935 11.25 -14.45 46.72
N LYS A 936 11.62 -14.66 45.44
CA LYS A 936 11.97 -13.63 44.48
C LYS A 936 11.73 -14.13 43.07
N LEU A 937 11.20 -13.27 42.22
CA LEU A 937 11.18 -13.47 40.77
C LEU A 937 12.17 -12.51 40.12
N SER A 938 12.92 -13.00 39.15
CA SER A 938 13.75 -12.16 38.28
C SER A 938 13.48 -12.58 36.84
N SER A 939 12.89 -11.67 36.08
CA SER A 939 12.63 -11.85 34.65
C SER A 939 13.74 -11.16 33.88
N ILE A 940 14.35 -11.87 32.94
CA ILE A 940 15.36 -11.35 32.03
C ILE A 940 14.81 -11.60 30.63
N ASP A 941 14.65 -10.54 29.85
CA ASP A 941 14.15 -10.58 28.50
C ASP A 941 15.09 -9.82 27.54
N HIS A 942 14.68 -9.69 26.29
CA HIS A 942 15.44 -8.99 25.25
C HIS A 942 15.08 -7.49 25.14
N ASN A 943 14.32 -6.93 26.09
CA ASN A 943 13.98 -5.52 26.03
C ASN A 943 15.23 -4.65 26.22
N PRO A 944 15.28 -3.46 25.59
CA PRO A 944 16.38 -2.53 25.78
C PRO A 944 16.56 -2.17 27.25
N ILE A 945 17.81 -2.04 27.71
CA ILE A 945 18.09 -1.60 29.08
C ILE A 945 17.74 -0.12 29.19
N GLY A 946 16.85 0.24 30.12
CA GLY A 946 16.48 1.63 30.42
C GLY A 946 15.17 2.10 29.77
N THR A 947 14.47 1.22 29.05
CA THR A 947 13.02 1.33 28.79
C THR A 947 12.25 0.74 29.94
#